data_AF-A0A832X9D0-F1
#
_entry.id   AF-A0A832X9D0-F1
#
_cell.length_a   1.000
_cell.length_b   1.000
_cell.length_c   1.000
_cell.angle_alpha   90.00
_cell.angle_beta   90.00
_cell.angle_gamma   90.00
#
_symmetry.space_group_name_H-M   'P 1'
#
loop_
_entity.id
_entity.type
_entity.pdbx_description
1 polymer ?
#
loop_
_entity_poly.entity_id
_entity_poly.type
_entity_poly.pdbx_seq_one_letter_code
_entity_poly.pdbx_strand_id
1 'polypeptide(L)'
;MLRQTNQNNSDRGVSETIGAVMLISVVVVAVAIIGVVLTSQGTPQKIPALDAIISNVDRTVFVYHDGGDTLESQNMYIMVNGEKRAFTKNGNTGWTTWSTGETLAYTVPGTAPITTVRVVYDNSQTATTLSTANFGPSGMATAVPTPTGTPGPTPVITGISPSAGPLGGGTIVTISGSGFTGATAVNFGGTAASSYTVDSANSITATSPAGTGTVDVTVTTPYGTSAISAADPFTYVTGPAVSGISPSAGPLGGGTIVTISGSGFTGATAVNFGGTAASSYTVDSANSITATSPAGTGTVDVTVTTPYGTSATSAADQFTYVAGPAVTGISPSVGPVAGGTTVTLTGTGFTGANNVRFGVTANATGAMTVNSDTQITVTSPAHAAGTVDVTVTTPYGTSATSAADQYTYAAVPTVTGVSPSGGPITGNTTVTIIGTGFTGANNVKFGVTANATNAMTVDSDTQITVTSPAHAAGTVDITVTTPGGTSATSSADHYTYSAAPTVTGISPASGPVAGGTTVTITGTGFTGVTAVKFGSTSASSFTVNSATSITATSPMVSSTGIVDVTVTTLSGTSATSSADRFTYYVIQTFTSSTTWTVPSGVTTVEYCVVAGGGGGGYYGGGGGAGGMKTGSFTIAGSSYAITIGSGGARATGTSAGGTNGGASSIGSTVTTTGGGGGGSSSGTASIRTGKNGGSGGGGVRASTSGGTGVSGEGNNGGAGATSGSNYIGGGGGGKTSIGVSATATAGGNGGAGGVCVINGATYAGGGGGGIRSGSGRIAGSGGVGGGGAGGASAAGTAGTANTGGGGGGGGRNAAGGNGGSGIVVIKYY
;
A
#
# COMPACT_ATOMS: atom_id res chain seq x y z
N MET A 1 -20.52 20.26 43.46
CA MET A 1 -21.66 21.21 43.50
C MET A 1 -22.96 20.41 43.47
N LEU A 2 -24.02 20.92 44.09
CA LEU A 2 -25.31 20.24 44.18
C LEU A 2 -26.07 20.28 42.84
N ARG A 3 -26.88 19.26 42.58
CA ARG A 3 -28.34 19.50 42.48
C ARG A 3 -29.15 18.25 42.84
N GLN A 4 -29.98 18.37 43.88
CA GLN A 4 -31.06 17.44 44.18
C GLN A 4 -32.27 17.73 43.28
N THR A 5 -33.06 16.70 43.02
CA THR A 5 -34.53 16.84 42.95
C THR A 5 -35.18 15.65 43.67
N ASN A 6 -35.87 15.95 44.77
CA ASN A 6 -36.91 15.13 45.41
C ASN A 6 -38.07 14.88 44.40
N GLN A 7 -38.98 13.90 44.54
CA GLN A 7 -39.30 12.89 45.57
C GLN A 7 -39.92 11.65 44.82
N ASN A 8 -40.60 10.63 45.37
CA ASN A 8 -41.25 10.40 46.67
C ASN A 8 -41.33 8.90 47.02
N ASN A 9 -42.03 8.57 48.11
CA ASN A 9 -42.55 7.25 48.51
C ASN A 9 -41.54 6.11 48.67
N SER A 10 -41.05 5.97 49.91
CA SER A 10 -40.60 4.70 50.45
C SER A 10 -41.79 3.77 50.68
N ASP A 11 -41.71 2.53 50.23
CA ASP A 11 -42.35 1.41 50.93
C ASP A 11 -41.41 0.21 50.96
N ARG A 12 -41.29 -0.45 52.12
CA ARG A 12 -40.25 -1.45 52.37
C ARG A 12 -40.75 -2.87 52.06
N GLY A 13 -40.71 -3.23 50.78
CA GLY A 13 -40.91 -4.62 50.34
C GLY A 13 -39.81 -5.54 50.88
N VAL A 14 -40.21 -6.61 51.58
CA VAL A 14 -39.31 -7.62 52.12
C VAL A 14 -38.77 -8.49 50.97
N SER A 15 -37.48 -8.88 51.04
CA SER A 15 -36.82 -9.71 50.02
C SER A 15 -37.60 -11.01 49.73
N GLU A 16 -37.82 -11.30 48.45
CA GLU A 16 -38.50 -12.51 47.96
C GLU A 16 -37.87 -13.80 48.50
N THR A 17 -36.55 -13.80 48.75
CA THR A 17 -35.82 -14.94 49.32
C THR A 17 -36.29 -15.27 50.75
N ILE A 18 -36.70 -14.26 51.54
CA ILE A 18 -37.21 -14.47 52.91
C ILE A 18 -38.66 -14.97 52.86
N GLY A 19 -39.46 -14.49 51.90
CA GLY A 19 -40.82 -14.98 51.64
C GLY A 19 -40.84 -16.48 51.31
N ALA A 20 -39.96 -16.93 50.41
CA ALA A 20 -39.86 -18.33 50.02
C ALA A 20 -39.44 -19.25 51.19
N VAL A 21 -38.44 -18.85 51.99
CA VAL A 21 -37.97 -19.64 53.15
C VAL A 21 -39.04 -19.70 54.26
N MET A 22 -39.77 -18.62 54.50
CA MET A 22 -40.93 -18.63 55.41
C MET A 22 -42.03 -19.57 54.92
N LEU A 23 -42.37 -19.54 53.63
CA LEU A 23 -43.43 -20.39 53.05
C LEU A 23 -43.10 -21.88 53.18
N ILE A 24 -41.85 -22.27 52.85
CA ILE A 24 -41.38 -23.65 52.99
C ILE A 24 -41.42 -24.08 54.47
N SER A 25 -41.01 -23.22 55.39
CA SER A 25 -41.03 -23.51 56.84
C SER A 25 -42.45 -23.73 57.37
N VAL A 26 -43.42 -22.91 56.95
CA VAL A 26 -44.84 -23.05 57.34
C VAL A 26 -45.46 -24.32 56.76
N VAL A 27 -45.15 -24.67 55.50
CA VAL A 27 -45.65 -25.90 54.88
C VAL A 27 -45.08 -27.16 55.56
N VAL A 28 -43.78 -27.18 55.89
CA VAL A 28 -43.18 -28.32 56.60
C VAL A 28 -43.76 -28.50 58.01
N VAL A 29 -44.01 -27.41 58.75
CA VAL A 29 -44.66 -27.47 60.07
C VAL A 29 -46.13 -27.91 59.96
N ALA A 30 -46.88 -27.46 58.95
CA ALA A 30 -48.26 -27.89 58.72
C ALA A 30 -48.36 -29.40 58.42
N VAL A 31 -47.47 -29.93 57.57
CA VAL A 31 -47.40 -31.36 57.25
C VAL A 31 -47.02 -32.20 58.48
N ALA A 32 -46.08 -31.72 59.31
CA ALA A 32 -45.70 -32.39 60.54
C ALA A 32 -46.84 -32.46 61.58
N ILE A 33 -47.63 -31.38 61.74
CA ILE A 33 -48.78 -31.35 62.65
C ILE A 33 -49.88 -32.31 62.19
N ILE A 34 -50.17 -32.37 60.88
CA ILE A 34 -51.18 -33.28 60.32
C ILE A 34 -50.76 -34.75 60.51
N GLY A 35 -49.46 -35.06 60.34
CA GLY A 35 -48.93 -36.42 60.56
C GLY A 35 -49.07 -36.94 62.00
N VAL A 36 -48.97 -36.05 63.00
CA VAL A 36 -49.10 -36.42 64.43
C VAL A 36 -50.56 -36.61 64.85
N VAL A 37 -51.51 -35.88 64.27
CA VAL A 37 -52.95 -36.02 64.60
C VAL A 37 -53.54 -37.33 64.06
N LEU A 38 -53.03 -37.84 62.93
CA LEU A 38 -53.52 -39.09 62.32
C LEU A 38 -53.01 -40.38 63.00
N THR A 39 -52.05 -40.30 63.94
CA THR A 39 -51.47 -41.47 64.62
C THR A 39 -51.91 -41.64 66.08
N SER A 40 -52.82 -40.80 66.59
CA SER A 40 -53.19 -40.77 68.01
C SER A 40 -54.59 -41.31 68.36
N GLN A 41 -55.34 -41.86 67.40
CA GLN A 41 -56.63 -42.50 67.70
C GLN A 41 -56.48 -44.03 67.79
N GLY A 42 -56.66 -44.58 69.00
CA GLY A 42 -56.75 -46.02 69.20
C GLY A 42 -57.94 -46.61 68.44
N THR A 43 -57.78 -47.82 67.90
CA THR A 43 -58.81 -48.45 67.07
C THR A 43 -60.11 -48.67 67.84
N PRO A 44 -61.30 -48.40 67.24
CA PRO A 44 -62.58 -48.76 67.84
C PRO A 44 -62.64 -50.26 68.08
N GLN A 45 -62.70 -50.67 69.36
CA GLN A 45 -62.71 -52.08 69.74
C GLN A 45 -64.07 -52.70 69.41
N LYS A 46 -64.06 -53.71 68.54
CA LYS A 46 -65.25 -54.41 68.01
C LYS A 46 -65.92 -55.23 69.12
N ILE A 47 -67.24 -55.12 69.28
CA ILE A 47 -68.03 -56.07 70.08
C ILE A 47 -68.06 -57.40 69.30
N PRO A 48 -67.61 -58.54 69.88
CA PRO A 48 -67.56 -59.80 69.16
C PRO A 48 -68.96 -60.37 68.90
N ALA A 49 -69.12 -61.03 67.75
CA ALA A 49 -70.34 -61.76 67.42
C ALA A 49 -70.26 -63.20 67.96
N LEU A 50 -71.35 -63.72 68.50
CA LEU A 50 -71.45 -65.10 69.01
C LEU A 50 -72.81 -65.68 68.62
N ASP A 51 -72.81 -66.92 68.14
CA ASP A 51 -73.98 -67.79 68.05
C ASP A 51 -73.77 -69.02 68.94
N ALA A 52 -74.77 -69.38 69.73
CA ALA A 52 -74.62 -70.38 70.79
C ALA A 52 -75.94 -71.06 71.18
N ILE A 53 -75.89 -72.39 71.30
CA ILE A 53 -76.99 -73.23 71.78
C ILE A 53 -76.87 -73.42 73.29
N ILE A 54 -77.94 -73.14 74.04
CA ILE A 54 -77.96 -73.23 75.50
C ILE A 54 -79.03 -74.26 75.94
N SER A 55 -78.65 -75.23 76.77
CA SER A 55 -79.55 -76.27 77.30
C SER A 55 -79.33 -76.52 78.80
N ASN A 56 -80.24 -77.27 79.42
CA ASN A 56 -80.18 -77.67 80.82
C ASN A 56 -80.58 -79.15 80.93
N VAL A 57 -79.71 -79.99 81.48
CA VAL A 57 -79.97 -81.42 81.75
C VAL A 57 -79.44 -81.74 83.14
N ASP A 58 -80.27 -82.36 83.98
CA ASP A 58 -79.92 -82.81 85.34
C ASP A 58 -79.19 -81.74 86.20
N ARG A 59 -79.73 -80.50 86.17
CA ARG A 59 -79.19 -79.28 86.83
C ARG A 59 -77.86 -78.76 86.29
N THR A 60 -77.36 -79.31 85.18
CA THR A 60 -76.18 -78.80 84.49
C THR A 60 -76.60 -78.01 83.25
N VAL A 61 -76.26 -76.72 83.25
CA VAL A 61 -76.39 -75.85 82.08
C VAL A 61 -75.23 -76.15 81.15
N PHE A 62 -75.54 -76.44 79.90
CA PHE A 62 -74.57 -76.59 78.82
C PHE A 62 -74.73 -75.44 77.82
N VAL A 63 -73.61 -74.89 77.36
CA VAL A 63 -73.56 -73.85 76.32
C VAL A 63 -72.56 -74.29 75.26
N TYR A 64 -73.06 -74.51 74.05
CA TYR A 64 -72.28 -74.91 72.89
C TYR A 64 -72.08 -73.71 71.96
N HIS A 65 -70.85 -73.49 71.49
CA HIS A 65 -70.51 -72.43 70.54
C HIS A 65 -70.80 -72.91 69.12
N ASP A 66 -71.79 -72.31 68.47
CA ASP A 66 -72.28 -72.76 67.15
C ASP A 66 -71.84 -71.81 66.01
N GLY A 67 -71.33 -70.62 66.33
CA GLY A 67 -70.72 -69.71 65.37
C GLY A 67 -70.21 -68.40 65.96
N GLY A 68 -69.48 -67.61 65.18
CA GLY A 68 -68.99 -66.29 65.57
C GLY A 68 -67.49 -66.21 65.89
N ASP A 69 -67.09 -65.15 66.59
CA ASP A 69 -65.71 -64.86 66.98
C ASP A 69 -65.27 -65.76 68.18
N THR A 70 -64.00 -66.18 68.23
CA THR A 70 -63.41 -66.86 69.42
C THR A 70 -63.30 -65.88 70.59
N LEU A 71 -63.68 -66.33 71.79
CA LEU A 71 -63.75 -65.49 72.99
C LEU A 71 -62.74 -65.91 74.06
N GLU A 72 -62.19 -64.94 74.80
CA GLU A 72 -61.28 -65.19 75.93
C GLU A 72 -62.05 -65.38 77.25
N SER A 73 -61.63 -66.36 78.05
CA SER A 73 -62.30 -66.74 79.30
C SER A 73 -62.33 -65.62 80.34
N GLN A 74 -61.25 -64.83 80.42
CA GLN A 74 -61.13 -63.69 81.33
C GLN A 74 -62.18 -62.61 81.12
N ASN A 75 -62.69 -62.49 79.89
CA ASN A 75 -63.68 -61.50 79.48
C ASN A 75 -65.10 -62.10 79.40
N MET A 76 -65.34 -63.26 80.00
CA MET A 76 -66.61 -63.99 79.88
C MET A 76 -67.17 -64.49 81.22
N TYR A 77 -68.50 -64.50 81.33
CA TYR A 77 -69.21 -65.23 82.39
C TYR A 77 -70.64 -65.58 82.00
N ILE A 78 -71.26 -66.46 82.80
CA ILE A 78 -72.67 -66.82 82.69
C ILE A 78 -73.47 -66.20 83.85
N MET A 79 -74.67 -65.73 83.54
CA MET A 79 -75.67 -65.37 84.54
C MET A 79 -76.73 -66.48 84.59
N VAL A 80 -76.83 -67.21 85.70
CA VAL A 80 -77.89 -68.21 85.94
C VAL A 80 -78.88 -67.63 86.95
N ASN A 81 -80.16 -67.53 86.59
CA ASN A 81 -81.22 -66.91 87.40
C ASN A 81 -80.86 -65.48 87.91
N GLY A 82 -79.96 -64.78 87.23
CA GLY A 82 -79.49 -63.44 87.60
C GLY A 82 -78.19 -63.39 88.41
N GLU A 83 -77.58 -64.53 88.78
CA GLU A 83 -76.31 -64.56 89.51
C GLU A 83 -75.12 -64.88 88.59
N LYS A 84 -73.99 -64.17 88.77
CA LYS A 84 -72.73 -64.38 88.01
C LYS A 84 -72.06 -65.68 88.46
N ARG A 85 -71.87 -66.61 87.53
CA ARG A 85 -71.23 -67.92 87.72
C ARG A 85 -70.12 -68.13 86.69
N ALA A 86 -69.15 -68.99 87.03
CA ALA A 86 -68.05 -69.38 86.16
C ALA A 86 -68.32 -70.75 85.52
N PHE A 87 -67.86 -70.93 84.28
CA PHE A 87 -67.98 -72.21 83.57
C PHE A 87 -66.78 -73.12 83.79
N THR A 88 -67.02 -74.41 83.66
CA THR A 88 -65.99 -75.39 83.28
C THR A 88 -66.05 -75.66 81.78
N LYS A 89 -64.90 -75.87 81.14
CA LYS A 89 -64.80 -76.33 79.75
C LYS A 89 -64.40 -77.79 79.77
N ASN A 90 -65.31 -78.69 79.36
CA ASN A 90 -65.13 -80.14 79.46
C ASN A 90 -64.65 -80.61 80.87
N GLY A 91 -65.17 -79.99 81.93
CA GLY A 91 -64.79 -80.27 83.34
C GLY A 91 -63.54 -79.55 83.86
N ASN A 92 -62.79 -78.81 83.03
CA ASN A 92 -61.63 -78.03 83.44
C ASN A 92 -62.02 -76.58 83.81
N THR A 93 -61.49 -76.06 84.92
CA THR A 93 -61.70 -74.67 85.41
C THR A 93 -60.65 -73.67 84.91
N GLY A 94 -59.53 -74.11 84.36
CA GLY A 94 -58.40 -73.27 83.93
C GLY A 94 -58.30 -73.04 82.41
N TRP A 95 -59.44 -72.90 81.73
CA TRP A 95 -59.48 -72.68 80.27
C TRP A 95 -59.24 -71.19 79.92
N THR A 96 -58.55 -70.93 78.80
CA THR A 96 -58.18 -69.56 78.37
C THR A 96 -59.07 -68.99 77.27
N THR A 97 -59.60 -69.83 76.37
CA THR A 97 -60.46 -69.41 75.27
C THR A 97 -61.61 -70.40 75.01
N TRP A 98 -62.66 -69.92 74.36
CA TRP A 98 -63.81 -70.68 73.90
C TRP A 98 -64.11 -70.36 72.43
N SER A 99 -64.16 -71.41 71.61
CA SER A 99 -64.29 -71.35 70.15
C SER A 99 -65.46 -72.21 69.66
N THR A 100 -65.87 -71.99 68.41
CA THR A 100 -66.91 -72.77 67.74
C THR A 100 -66.63 -74.28 67.79
N GLY A 101 -67.65 -75.07 68.11
CA GLY A 101 -67.56 -76.52 68.31
C GLY A 101 -67.33 -76.97 69.76
N GLU A 102 -67.17 -76.05 70.71
CA GLU A 102 -66.83 -76.37 72.10
C GLU A 102 -67.97 -76.12 73.08
N THR A 103 -68.07 -76.96 74.12
CA THR A 103 -69.11 -76.86 75.16
C THR A 103 -68.54 -76.36 76.49
N LEU A 104 -69.22 -75.37 77.08
CA LEU A 104 -69.06 -74.93 78.47
C LEU A 104 -70.18 -75.50 79.34
N ALA A 105 -69.87 -75.88 80.58
CA ALA A 105 -70.81 -76.52 81.50
C ALA A 105 -70.75 -75.91 82.92
N TYR A 106 -71.92 -75.77 83.56
CA TYR A 106 -72.06 -75.33 84.95
C TYR A 106 -73.22 -76.05 85.66
N THR A 107 -72.93 -76.76 86.75
CA THR A 107 -73.94 -77.46 87.57
C THR A 107 -74.42 -76.59 88.73
N VAL A 108 -75.74 -76.42 88.87
CA VAL A 108 -76.35 -75.59 89.92
C VAL A 108 -76.51 -76.37 91.22
N PRO A 109 -75.90 -75.93 92.34
CA PRO A 109 -76.07 -76.57 93.65
C PRO A 109 -77.43 -76.24 94.29
N GLY A 110 -78.01 -77.21 95.01
CA GLY A 110 -79.28 -77.05 95.71
C GLY A 110 -80.49 -77.58 94.93
N THR A 111 -81.70 -77.18 95.35
CA THR A 111 -82.97 -77.75 94.82
C THR A 111 -83.80 -76.82 93.94
N ALA A 112 -83.42 -75.54 93.80
CA ALA A 112 -84.17 -74.55 93.03
C ALA A 112 -84.15 -74.82 91.50
N PRO A 113 -85.21 -74.43 90.75
CA PRO A 113 -85.26 -74.58 89.30
C PRO A 113 -84.45 -73.50 88.57
N ILE A 114 -83.97 -73.81 87.37
CA ILE A 114 -83.28 -72.88 86.46
C ILE A 114 -84.32 -72.26 85.52
N THR A 115 -84.39 -70.93 85.47
CA THR A 115 -85.40 -70.17 84.70
C THR A 115 -84.79 -69.30 83.60
N THR A 116 -83.57 -68.79 83.78
CA THR A 116 -82.93 -67.89 82.81
C THR A 116 -81.41 -68.09 82.80
N VAL A 117 -80.84 -68.13 81.59
CA VAL A 117 -79.39 -68.20 81.35
C VAL A 117 -78.98 -67.10 80.37
N ARG A 118 -77.89 -66.38 80.67
CA ARG A 118 -77.26 -65.42 79.74
C ARG A 118 -75.76 -65.63 79.67
N VAL A 119 -75.20 -65.57 78.46
CA VAL A 119 -73.76 -65.51 78.20
C VAL A 119 -73.38 -64.05 78.04
N VAL A 120 -72.43 -63.57 78.85
CA VAL A 120 -72.04 -62.16 78.91
C VAL A 120 -70.55 -62.02 78.64
N TYR A 121 -70.20 -61.05 77.81
CA TYR A 121 -68.84 -60.62 77.55
C TYR A 121 -68.59 -59.27 78.22
N ASP A 122 -67.49 -59.15 78.97
CA ASP A 122 -67.18 -58.02 79.84
C ASP A 122 -65.68 -57.72 79.73
N ASN A 123 -65.35 -56.55 79.17
CA ASN A 123 -63.99 -56.18 78.78
C ASN A 123 -63.37 -55.11 79.69
N SER A 124 -63.73 -55.12 80.98
CA SER A 124 -63.32 -54.16 82.02
C SER A 124 -63.84 -52.72 81.88
N GLN A 125 -64.61 -52.41 80.83
CA GLN A 125 -65.31 -51.12 80.68
C GLN A 125 -66.83 -51.27 80.50
N THR A 126 -67.30 -52.26 79.76
CA THR A 126 -68.74 -52.55 79.61
C THR A 126 -69.04 -54.04 79.51
N ALA A 127 -70.13 -54.47 80.15
CA ALA A 127 -70.64 -55.84 80.08
C ALA A 127 -71.83 -55.95 79.11
N THR A 128 -71.67 -56.76 78.06
CA THR A 128 -72.64 -56.96 76.97
C THR A 128 -73.14 -58.40 76.95
N THR A 129 -74.47 -58.60 76.90
CA THR A 129 -75.05 -59.94 76.75
C THR A 129 -74.95 -60.38 75.30
N LEU A 130 -74.26 -61.49 75.04
CA LEU A 130 -74.06 -62.04 73.69
C LEU A 130 -75.15 -63.05 73.30
N SER A 131 -75.63 -63.87 74.25
CA SER A 131 -76.74 -64.82 74.02
C SER A 131 -77.59 -65.00 75.28
N THR A 132 -78.86 -65.34 75.12
CA THR A 132 -79.87 -65.49 76.19
C THR A 132 -80.79 -66.68 75.91
N ALA A 133 -81.07 -67.49 76.94
CA ALA A 133 -82.07 -68.55 76.91
C ALA A 133 -82.97 -68.50 78.14
N ASN A 134 -84.27 -68.77 77.94
CA ASN A 134 -85.29 -68.85 78.98
C ASN A 134 -85.84 -70.28 79.07
N PHE A 135 -86.08 -70.75 80.29
CA PHE A 135 -86.48 -72.12 80.61
C PHE A 135 -87.83 -72.15 81.34
N GLY A 136 -88.72 -73.05 80.92
CA GLY A 136 -89.98 -73.32 81.62
C GLY A 136 -89.82 -74.31 82.80
N PRO A 137 -90.86 -74.54 83.61
CA PRO A 137 -90.82 -75.44 84.77
C PRO A 137 -90.53 -76.91 84.43
N SER A 138 -90.58 -77.31 83.16
CA SER A 138 -90.20 -78.64 82.65
C SER A 138 -88.74 -78.74 82.18
N GLY A 139 -87.94 -77.67 82.26
CA GLY A 139 -86.50 -77.71 82.00
C GLY A 139 -86.04 -77.57 80.55
N MET A 140 -86.93 -77.56 79.56
CA MET A 140 -86.57 -77.30 78.15
C MET A 140 -86.66 -75.81 77.78
N ALA A 141 -85.76 -75.36 76.89
CA ALA A 141 -85.73 -73.99 76.37
C ALA A 141 -86.81 -73.76 75.31
N THR A 142 -87.36 -72.53 75.25
CA THR A 142 -88.54 -72.23 74.41
C THR A 142 -88.31 -71.27 73.25
N ALA A 143 -87.06 -70.85 72.98
CA ALA A 143 -86.68 -70.10 71.77
C ALA A 143 -85.19 -70.27 71.44
N VAL A 144 -84.83 -70.22 70.16
CA VAL A 144 -83.45 -70.20 69.62
C VAL A 144 -83.20 -68.81 68.99
N PRO A 145 -82.07 -68.12 69.26
CA PRO A 145 -81.75 -66.84 68.63
C PRO A 145 -81.36 -66.97 67.14
N THR A 146 -81.45 -65.88 66.38
CA THR A 146 -80.86 -65.77 65.03
C THR A 146 -80.49 -64.30 64.75
N PRO A 147 -79.29 -63.97 64.25
CA PRO A 147 -78.88 -62.59 64.02
C PRO A 147 -79.38 -62.01 62.69
N THR A 148 -79.65 -60.71 62.67
CA THR A 148 -80.08 -59.93 61.48
C THR A 148 -78.97 -59.05 60.92
N GLY A 149 -78.72 -59.08 59.61
CA GLY A 149 -77.84 -58.14 58.92
C GLY A 149 -78.40 -57.71 57.55
N THR A 150 -78.40 -56.41 57.27
CA THR A 150 -78.93 -55.80 56.03
C THR A 150 -77.84 -55.51 54.98
N PRO A 151 -78.16 -55.44 53.67
CA PRO A 151 -77.20 -55.10 52.61
C PRO A 151 -76.67 -53.66 52.71
N GLY A 152 -75.40 -53.46 52.31
CA GLY A 152 -74.77 -52.13 52.21
C GLY A 152 -74.99 -51.45 50.84
N PRO A 153 -74.80 -50.11 50.75
CA PRO A 153 -75.00 -49.35 49.51
C PRO A 153 -73.87 -49.51 48.49
N THR A 154 -74.20 -49.30 47.21
CA THR A 154 -73.24 -49.19 46.09
C THR A 154 -72.28 -48.00 46.26
N PRO A 155 -71.04 -48.08 45.75
CA PRO A 155 -70.09 -46.96 45.80
C PRO A 155 -70.55 -45.77 44.92
N VAL A 156 -70.13 -44.56 45.28
CA VAL A 156 -70.44 -43.31 44.55
C VAL A 156 -69.16 -42.51 44.36
N ILE A 157 -68.91 -42.01 43.15
CA ILE A 157 -67.82 -41.09 42.84
C ILE A 157 -68.34 -39.65 42.89
N THR A 158 -67.57 -38.75 43.47
CA THR A 158 -67.89 -37.31 43.63
C THR A 158 -66.84 -36.38 43.02
N GLY A 159 -65.71 -36.90 42.55
CA GLY A 159 -64.73 -36.15 41.77
C GLY A 159 -63.46 -36.94 41.46
N ILE A 160 -62.74 -36.51 40.43
CA ILE A 160 -61.43 -37.05 40.03
C ILE A 160 -60.46 -35.89 39.84
N SER A 161 -59.27 -36.00 40.43
CA SER A 161 -58.23 -34.96 40.33
C SER A 161 -56.83 -35.57 40.12
N PRO A 162 -56.12 -35.22 39.02
CA PRO A 162 -56.60 -34.47 37.86
C PRO A 162 -57.61 -35.29 37.04
N SER A 163 -58.59 -34.61 36.42
CA SER A 163 -59.60 -35.23 35.54
C SER A 163 -59.14 -35.41 34.09
N ALA A 164 -57.83 -35.25 33.82
CA ALA A 164 -57.25 -35.41 32.50
C ALA A 164 -55.77 -35.84 32.57
N GLY A 165 -55.27 -36.45 31.50
CA GLY A 165 -53.88 -36.90 31.38
C GLY A 165 -53.49 -37.32 29.96
N PRO A 166 -52.23 -37.69 29.70
CA PRO A 166 -51.74 -38.05 28.38
C PRO A 166 -52.31 -39.38 27.86
N LEU A 167 -52.40 -39.53 26.53
CA LEU A 167 -52.84 -40.78 25.86
C LEU A 167 -52.07 -42.04 26.32
N GLY A 168 -50.78 -41.89 26.68
CA GLY A 168 -49.93 -42.98 27.13
C GLY A 168 -50.24 -43.51 28.53
N GLY A 169 -51.13 -42.85 29.28
CA GLY A 169 -51.44 -43.18 30.67
C GLY A 169 -50.36 -42.74 31.66
N GLY A 170 -50.38 -43.32 32.85
CA GLY A 170 -49.44 -43.00 33.93
C GLY A 170 -49.87 -41.83 34.83
N THR A 171 -51.06 -41.26 34.63
CA THR A 171 -51.56 -40.16 35.46
C THR A 171 -51.98 -40.71 36.82
N ILE A 172 -51.35 -40.25 37.89
CA ILE A 172 -51.81 -40.54 39.26
C ILE A 172 -53.00 -39.63 39.53
N VAL A 173 -54.18 -40.21 39.74
CA VAL A 173 -55.42 -39.49 40.05
C VAL A 173 -55.95 -39.90 41.41
N THR A 174 -56.52 -38.93 42.13
CA THR A 174 -57.31 -39.17 43.34
C THR A 174 -58.79 -39.18 42.96
N ILE A 175 -59.45 -40.31 43.18
CA ILE A 175 -60.88 -40.53 43.02
C ILE A 175 -61.52 -40.31 44.40
N SER A 176 -62.35 -39.28 44.54
CA SER A 176 -63.07 -38.94 45.76
C SER A 176 -64.52 -39.46 45.69
N GLY A 177 -65.08 -39.90 46.81
CA GLY A 177 -66.42 -40.48 46.81
C GLY A 177 -66.87 -41.08 48.14
N SER A 178 -67.65 -42.15 48.08
CA SER A 178 -68.11 -42.90 49.26
C SER A 178 -68.35 -44.39 48.92
N GLY A 179 -68.24 -45.24 49.95
CA GLY A 179 -68.51 -46.68 49.82
C GLY A 179 -67.35 -47.48 49.21
N PHE A 180 -66.13 -46.95 49.17
CA PHE A 180 -64.98 -47.59 48.52
C PHE A 180 -64.32 -48.73 49.32
N THR A 181 -64.73 -48.95 50.57
CA THR A 181 -64.20 -50.05 51.41
C THR A 181 -64.42 -51.40 50.74
N GLY A 182 -63.34 -52.13 50.50
CA GLY A 182 -63.39 -53.43 49.81
C GLY A 182 -63.55 -53.33 48.30
N ALA A 183 -63.19 -52.20 47.66
CA ALA A 183 -63.15 -52.12 46.20
C ALA A 183 -62.25 -53.21 45.59
N THR A 184 -62.74 -53.84 44.53
CA THR A 184 -62.11 -54.97 43.82
C THR A 184 -61.65 -54.60 42.42
N ALA A 185 -62.18 -53.53 41.82
CA ALA A 185 -61.69 -52.98 40.56
C ALA A 185 -61.90 -51.47 40.47
N VAL A 186 -60.99 -50.81 39.76
CA VAL A 186 -61.09 -49.42 39.30
C VAL A 186 -60.82 -49.41 37.81
N ASN A 187 -61.77 -48.92 37.00
CA ASN A 187 -61.67 -48.92 35.55
C ASN A 187 -61.84 -47.50 35.01
N PHE A 188 -61.07 -47.14 33.98
CA PHE A 188 -61.23 -45.94 33.18
C PHE A 188 -61.98 -46.35 31.90
N GLY A 189 -63.28 -46.11 31.85
CA GLY A 189 -64.18 -46.72 30.87
C GLY A 189 -64.14 -48.25 30.98
N GLY A 190 -63.80 -48.92 29.87
CA GLY A 190 -63.65 -50.38 29.82
C GLY A 190 -62.27 -50.92 30.23
N THR A 191 -61.29 -50.06 30.55
CA THR A 191 -59.91 -50.47 30.79
C THR A 191 -59.54 -50.34 32.26
N ALA A 192 -59.02 -51.40 32.87
CA ALA A 192 -58.59 -51.38 34.27
C ALA A 192 -57.46 -50.35 34.52
N ALA A 193 -57.48 -49.70 35.68
CA ALA A 193 -56.39 -48.86 36.15
C ALA A 193 -55.07 -49.64 36.19
N SER A 194 -53.95 -49.02 35.81
CA SER A 194 -52.64 -49.68 35.84
C SER A 194 -52.20 -50.05 37.26
N SER A 195 -52.69 -49.31 38.25
CA SER A 195 -52.67 -49.64 39.67
C SER A 195 -53.74 -48.83 40.40
N TYR A 196 -54.18 -49.29 41.58
CA TYR A 196 -54.95 -48.46 42.51
C TYR A 196 -54.71 -48.88 43.96
N THR A 197 -54.94 -47.93 44.88
CA THR A 197 -54.88 -48.11 46.33
C THR A 197 -56.15 -47.52 46.94
N VAL A 198 -56.82 -48.27 47.81
CA VAL A 198 -57.97 -47.76 48.58
C VAL A 198 -57.45 -47.07 49.83
N ASP A 199 -57.33 -45.74 49.77
CA ASP A 199 -56.75 -44.94 50.85
C ASP A 199 -57.71 -44.80 52.04
N SER A 200 -59.03 -44.79 51.77
CA SER A 200 -60.09 -44.78 52.77
C SER A 200 -61.43 -45.20 52.17
N ALA A 201 -62.49 -45.23 52.98
CA ALA A 201 -63.87 -45.42 52.51
C ALA A 201 -64.36 -44.35 51.51
N ASN A 202 -63.61 -43.25 51.34
CA ASN A 202 -63.97 -42.06 50.57
C ASN A 202 -62.90 -41.60 49.56
N SER A 203 -61.74 -42.29 49.49
CA SER A 203 -60.65 -41.94 48.57
C SER A 203 -59.97 -43.19 48.00
N ILE A 204 -59.71 -43.16 46.70
CA ILE A 204 -58.85 -44.12 45.99
C ILE A 204 -57.82 -43.34 45.18
N THR A 205 -56.55 -43.68 45.33
CA THR A 205 -55.49 -43.24 44.42
C THR A 205 -55.31 -44.27 43.32
N ALA A 206 -55.44 -43.87 42.06
CA ALA A 206 -55.36 -44.77 40.90
C ALA A 206 -54.41 -44.22 39.83
N THR A 207 -53.78 -45.10 39.05
CA THR A 207 -52.94 -44.73 37.90
C THR A 207 -53.73 -44.97 36.61
N SER A 208 -53.94 -43.92 35.82
CA SER A 208 -54.67 -44.02 34.54
C SER A 208 -53.94 -44.97 33.57
N PRO A 209 -54.64 -45.91 32.91
CA PRO A 209 -54.05 -46.70 31.83
C PRO A 209 -53.80 -45.84 30.60
N ALA A 210 -53.21 -46.42 29.55
CA ALA A 210 -53.20 -45.78 28.23
C ALA A 210 -54.63 -45.79 27.64
N GLY A 211 -55.01 -44.72 26.93
CA GLY A 211 -56.37 -44.54 26.44
C GLY A 211 -56.53 -43.35 25.50
N THR A 212 -57.76 -43.14 25.01
CA THR A 212 -58.13 -42.05 24.10
C THR A 212 -59.53 -41.51 24.42
N GLY A 213 -59.78 -40.23 24.11
CA GLY A 213 -61.07 -39.58 24.34
C GLY A 213 -61.38 -39.34 25.82
N THR A 214 -62.66 -39.09 26.12
CA THR A 214 -63.17 -39.00 27.49
C THR A 214 -63.83 -40.32 27.87
N VAL A 215 -63.51 -40.84 29.05
CA VAL A 215 -64.07 -42.08 29.59
C VAL A 215 -64.53 -41.89 31.03
N ASP A 216 -65.61 -42.53 31.42
CA ASP A 216 -66.13 -42.49 32.79
C ASP A 216 -65.36 -43.48 33.67
N VAL A 217 -64.86 -43.03 34.82
CA VAL A 217 -64.15 -43.91 35.76
C VAL A 217 -65.15 -44.60 36.68
N THR A 218 -64.98 -45.90 36.92
CA THR A 218 -65.88 -46.68 37.79
C THR A 218 -65.11 -47.41 38.87
N VAL A 219 -65.73 -47.51 40.06
CA VAL A 219 -65.24 -48.28 41.21
C VAL A 219 -66.21 -49.42 41.45
N THR A 220 -65.70 -50.66 41.55
CA THR A 220 -66.50 -51.86 41.85
C THR A 220 -66.17 -52.38 43.23
N THR A 221 -67.20 -52.71 44.01
CA THR A 221 -67.11 -53.34 45.35
C THR A 221 -68.04 -54.57 45.40
N PRO A 222 -68.00 -55.39 46.47
CA PRO A 222 -68.96 -56.47 46.68
C PRO A 222 -70.44 -56.03 46.72
N TYR A 223 -70.71 -54.73 46.92
CA TYR A 223 -72.06 -54.15 46.92
C TYR A 223 -72.49 -53.61 45.53
N GLY A 224 -71.60 -53.63 44.54
CA GLY A 224 -71.86 -53.23 43.15
C GLY A 224 -70.83 -52.25 42.58
N THR A 225 -71.05 -51.83 41.34
CA THR A 225 -70.24 -50.82 40.63
C THR A 225 -70.89 -49.43 40.78
N SER A 226 -70.08 -48.38 40.84
CA SER A 226 -70.55 -47.00 40.90
C SER A 226 -71.33 -46.62 39.64
N ALA A 227 -72.41 -45.87 39.81
CA ALA A 227 -73.14 -45.28 38.69
C ALA A 227 -72.31 -44.19 38.02
N ILE A 228 -72.39 -44.10 36.68
CA ILE A 228 -71.78 -43.04 35.87
C ILE A 228 -72.44 -41.69 36.21
N SER A 229 -71.64 -40.64 36.29
CA SER A 229 -72.06 -39.31 36.74
C SER A 229 -71.29 -38.20 36.02
N ALA A 230 -71.65 -36.94 36.26
CA ALA A 230 -70.85 -35.81 35.77
C ALA A 230 -69.52 -35.60 36.53
N ALA A 231 -69.23 -36.43 37.55
CA ALA A 231 -68.08 -36.28 38.45
C ALA A 231 -66.96 -37.31 38.22
N ASP A 232 -67.20 -38.32 37.38
CA ASP A 232 -66.26 -39.38 37.01
C ASP A 232 -65.64 -39.36 35.59
N PRO A 233 -65.89 -38.37 34.69
CA PRO A 233 -65.14 -38.29 33.43
C PRO A 233 -63.64 -38.03 33.61
N PHE A 234 -62.82 -38.87 32.98
CA PHE A 234 -61.39 -38.66 32.78
C PHE A 234 -61.08 -38.50 31.28
N THR A 235 -60.36 -37.44 30.91
CA THR A 235 -60.05 -37.14 29.49
C THR A 235 -58.59 -37.41 29.14
N TYR A 236 -58.37 -38.28 28.16
CA TYR A 236 -57.07 -38.51 27.53
C TYR A 236 -56.80 -37.40 26.51
N VAL A 237 -55.88 -36.50 26.86
CA VAL A 237 -55.46 -35.35 26.06
C VAL A 237 -54.26 -35.72 25.20
N THR A 238 -54.27 -35.26 23.95
CA THR A 238 -53.12 -35.37 23.05
C THR A 238 -51.99 -34.48 23.54
N GLY A 239 -50.75 -35.00 23.58
CA GLY A 239 -49.56 -34.18 23.80
C GLY A 239 -49.40 -33.07 22.74
N PRO A 240 -48.52 -32.08 23.00
CA PRO A 240 -48.28 -30.99 22.06
C PRO A 240 -47.68 -31.50 20.74
N ALA A 241 -47.96 -30.81 19.64
CA ALA A 241 -47.32 -31.08 18.35
C ALA A 241 -46.81 -29.77 17.75
N VAL A 242 -45.57 -29.74 17.29
CA VAL A 242 -45.01 -28.62 16.52
C VAL A 242 -45.22 -28.94 15.03
N SER A 243 -45.76 -27.98 14.28
CA SER A 243 -46.03 -28.08 12.84
C SER A 243 -45.18 -27.15 11.99
N GLY A 244 -44.40 -26.26 12.62
CA GLY A 244 -43.51 -25.34 11.93
C GLY A 244 -42.84 -24.36 12.91
N ILE A 245 -41.68 -23.85 12.51
CA ILE A 245 -41.01 -22.72 13.18
C ILE A 245 -40.62 -21.64 12.17
N SER A 246 -40.69 -20.38 12.57
CA SER A 246 -40.34 -19.25 11.71
C SER A 246 -39.71 -18.09 12.50
N PRO A 247 -38.48 -17.63 12.15
CA PRO A 247 -37.57 -18.24 11.18
C PRO A 247 -37.03 -19.60 11.67
N SER A 248 -36.69 -20.48 10.74
CA SER A 248 -36.07 -21.79 11.02
C SER A 248 -34.53 -21.76 11.10
N ALA A 249 -33.93 -20.56 11.14
CA ALA A 249 -32.49 -20.39 11.29
C ALA A 249 -32.14 -19.07 11.99
N GLY A 250 -30.94 -19.01 12.57
CA GLY A 250 -30.44 -17.81 13.25
C GLY A 250 -28.95 -17.91 13.63
N PRO A 251 -28.35 -16.84 14.15
CA PRO A 251 -26.93 -16.79 14.54
C PRO A 251 -26.56 -17.78 15.66
N LEU A 252 -25.31 -18.27 15.64
CA LEU A 252 -24.74 -19.13 16.70
C LEU A 252 -24.87 -18.54 18.12
N GLY A 253 -24.87 -17.21 18.24
CA GLY A 253 -25.02 -16.50 19.52
C GLY A 253 -26.42 -16.55 20.13
N GLY A 254 -27.42 -17.09 19.43
CA GLY A 254 -28.82 -17.08 19.85
C GLY A 254 -29.49 -15.71 19.69
N GLY A 255 -30.55 -15.48 20.46
CA GLY A 255 -31.33 -14.24 20.43
C GLY A 255 -32.30 -14.13 19.26
N THR A 256 -32.53 -15.20 18.51
CA THR A 256 -33.52 -15.20 17.42
C THR A 256 -34.91 -15.35 18.01
N ILE A 257 -35.81 -14.40 17.74
CA ILE A 257 -37.22 -14.54 18.09
C ILE A 257 -37.87 -15.45 17.04
N VAL A 258 -38.32 -16.62 17.48
CA VAL A 258 -38.91 -17.68 16.67
C VAL A 258 -40.37 -17.87 17.07
N THR A 259 -41.26 -17.78 16.08
CA THR A 259 -42.66 -18.22 16.22
C THR A 259 -42.72 -19.72 15.96
N ILE A 260 -43.13 -20.48 16.96
CA ILE A 260 -43.38 -21.92 16.92
C ILE A 260 -44.88 -22.11 16.72
N SER A 261 -45.28 -22.71 15.60
CA SER A 261 -46.68 -23.04 15.29
C SER A 261 -46.98 -24.51 15.54
N GLY A 262 -48.20 -24.84 15.96
CA GLY A 262 -48.54 -26.21 16.31
C GLY A 262 -49.92 -26.37 16.95
N SER A 263 -50.03 -27.30 17.89
CA SER A 263 -51.23 -27.56 18.68
C SER A 263 -50.90 -28.06 20.09
N GLY A 264 -51.84 -27.90 21.02
CA GLY A 264 -51.72 -28.41 22.39
C GLY A 264 -50.75 -27.62 23.28
N PHE A 265 -50.43 -26.37 22.93
CA PHE A 265 -49.43 -25.55 23.65
C PHE A 265 -49.94 -24.91 24.95
N THR A 266 -51.24 -24.99 25.25
CA THR A 266 -51.82 -24.47 26.49
C THR A 266 -51.16 -25.13 27.71
N GLY A 267 -50.57 -24.33 28.59
CA GLY A 267 -49.88 -24.83 29.78
C GLY A 267 -48.47 -25.40 29.49
N ALA A 268 -47.82 -24.99 28.39
CA ALA A 268 -46.42 -25.35 28.15
C ALA A 268 -45.51 -24.93 29.32
N THR A 269 -44.69 -25.88 29.78
CA THR A 269 -43.78 -25.76 30.92
C THR A 269 -42.32 -25.65 30.50
N ALA A 270 -41.98 -26.07 29.28
CA ALA A 270 -40.66 -25.85 28.68
C ALA A 270 -40.74 -25.74 27.15
N VAL A 271 -39.78 -25.00 26.59
CA VAL A 271 -39.46 -24.95 25.16
C VAL A 271 -37.95 -25.13 25.05
N ASN A 272 -37.50 -26.14 24.29
CA ASN A 272 -36.08 -26.46 24.14
C ASN A 272 -35.66 -26.44 22.66
N PHE A 273 -34.50 -25.87 22.39
CA PHE A 273 -33.80 -25.96 21.11
C PHE A 273 -32.77 -27.10 21.24
N GLY A 274 -33.13 -28.29 20.77
CA GLY A 274 -32.41 -29.52 21.08
C GLY A 274 -32.42 -29.80 22.59
N GLY A 275 -31.24 -29.95 23.18
CA GLY A 275 -31.08 -30.15 24.63
C GLY A 275 -31.06 -28.85 25.47
N THR A 276 -31.10 -27.67 24.85
CA THR A 276 -30.93 -26.39 25.54
C THR A 276 -32.25 -25.64 25.64
N ALA A 277 -32.63 -25.19 26.84
CA ALA A 277 -33.84 -24.40 27.05
C ALA A 277 -33.79 -23.06 26.28
N ALA A 278 -34.95 -22.63 25.76
CA ALA A 278 -35.12 -21.30 25.18
C ALA A 278 -34.74 -20.21 26.21
N SER A 279 -34.09 -19.13 25.76
CA SER A 279 -33.70 -18.02 26.65
C SER A 279 -34.91 -17.31 27.25
N SER A 280 -36.04 -17.33 26.53
CA SER A 280 -37.37 -16.97 27.01
C SER A 280 -38.42 -17.59 26.08
N TYR A 281 -39.64 -17.79 26.55
CA TYR A 281 -40.79 -18.07 25.68
C TYR A 281 -42.09 -17.52 26.27
N THR A 282 -43.06 -17.27 25.39
CA THR A 282 -44.42 -16.84 25.71
C THR A 282 -45.38 -17.76 24.98
N VAL A 283 -46.40 -18.27 25.69
CA VAL A 283 -47.51 -19.02 25.07
C VAL A 283 -48.55 -18.03 24.58
N ASP A 284 -48.53 -17.72 23.29
CA ASP A 284 -49.43 -16.71 22.70
C ASP A 284 -50.85 -17.27 22.52
N SER A 285 -50.97 -18.58 22.24
CA SER A 285 -52.24 -19.29 22.13
C SER A 285 -52.03 -20.81 22.25
N ALA A 286 -53.11 -21.60 22.18
CA ALA A 286 -53.04 -23.06 22.10
C ALA A 286 -52.28 -23.61 20.87
N ASN A 287 -51.97 -22.75 19.90
CA ASN A 287 -51.37 -23.10 18.60
C ASN A 287 -50.12 -22.27 18.23
N SER A 288 -49.70 -21.33 19.07
CA SER A 288 -48.53 -20.46 18.84
C SER A 288 -47.75 -20.20 20.13
N ILE A 289 -46.43 -20.33 20.05
CA ILE A 289 -45.48 -19.91 21.07
C ILE A 289 -44.44 -18.99 20.42
N THR A 290 -44.15 -17.86 21.04
CA THR A 290 -43.00 -17.02 20.67
C THR A 290 -41.85 -17.34 21.61
N ALA A 291 -40.73 -17.84 21.08
CA ALA A 291 -39.55 -18.24 21.85
C ALA A 291 -38.29 -17.52 21.37
N THR A 292 -37.34 -17.28 22.27
CA THR A 292 -36.02 -16.72 21.92
C THR A 292 -34.99 -17.85 21.93
N SER A 293 -34.32 -18.08 20.80
CA SER A 293 -33.31 -19.13 20.68
C SER A 293 -32.11 -18.88 21.63
N PRO A 294 -31.61 -19.91 22.33
CA PRO A 294 -30.36 -19.83 23.08
C PRO A 294 -29.16 -19.79 22.13
N ALA A 295 -27.94 -19.60 22.66
CA ALA A 295 -26.73 -19.84 21.87
C ALA A 295 -26.59 -21.34 21.54
N GLY A 296 -26.11 -21.67 20.34
CA GLY A 296 -26.07 -23.03 19.83
C GLY A 296 -25.30 -23.21 18.53
N THR A 297 -25.25 -24.45 18.03
CA THR A 297 -24.50 -24.84 16.83
C THR A 297 -25.21 -25.98 16.09
N GLY A 298 -25.16 -25.98 14.75
CA GLY A 298 -25.76 -27.03 13.93
C GLY A 298 -27.28 -26.93 13.84
N THR A 299 -27.93 -27.99 13.35
CA THR A 299 -29.39 -28.10 13.31
C THR A 299 -29.90 -28.87 14.52
N VAL A 300 -30.93 -28.35 15.18
CA VAL A 300 -31.57 -28.95 16.36
C VAL A 300 -33.09 -28.92 16.23
N ASP A 301 -33.75 -29.93 16.78
CA ASP A 301 -35.22 -30.00 16.83
C ASP A 301 -35.76 -29.11 17.97
N VAL A 302 -36.81 -28.33 17.71
CA VAL A 302 -37.44 -27.44 18.70
C VAL A 302 -38.64 -28.13 19.34
N THR A 303 -38.53 -28.48 20.62
CA THR A 303 -39.56 -29.23 21.34
C THR A 303 -40.33 -28.37 22.33
N VAL A 304 -41.62 -28.65 22.47
CA VAL A 304 -42.51 -28.05 23.46
C VAL A 304 -42.96 -29.13 24.43
N THR A 305 -42.85 -28.86 25.74
CA THR A 305 -43.33 -29.75 26.80
C THR A 305 -44.52 -29.14 27.51
N THR A 306 -45.58 -29.92 27.70
CA THR A 306 -46.74 -29.60 28.56
C THR A 306 -46.96 -30.73 29.58
N PRO A 307 -47.89 -30.60 30.54
CA PRO A 307 -48.29 -31.69 31.42
C PRO A 307 -48.77 -32.97 30.71
N TYR A 308 -49.11 -32.88 29.42
CA TYR A 308 -49.56 -34.01 28.59
C TYR A 308 -48.43 -34.61 27.72
N GLY A 309 -47.17 -34.21 27.93
CA GLY A 309 -45.98 -34.76 27.29
C GLY A 309 -45.16 -33.73 26.52
N THR A 310 -44.09 -34.20 25.87
CA THR A 310 -43.24 -33.42 24.97
C THR A 310 -43.59 -33.75 23.52
N SER A 311 -43.51 -32.75 22.63
CA SER A 311 -43.75 -32.93 21.21
C SER A 311 -42.73 -33.90 20.58
N ALA A 312 -43.20 -34.74 19.66
CA ALA A 312 -42.31 -35.50 18.80
C ALA A 312 -41.47 -34.55 17.92
N THR A 313 -40.25 -34.97 17.55
CA THR A 313 -39.37 -34.21 16.67
C THR A 313 -39.63 -34.53 15.20
N SER A 314 -39.37 -33.56 14.32
CA SER A 314 -39.69 -33.65 12.90
C SER A 314 -38.89 -32.64 12.07
N ALA A 315 -38.85 -32.80 10.76
CA ALA A 315 -38.23 -31.82 9.88
C ALA A 315 -38.92 -30.42 9.92
N ALA A 316 -40.12 -30.30 10.49
CA ALA A 316 -40.84 -29.03 10.61
C ALA A 316 -40.42 -28.21 11.85
N ASP A 317 -39.81 -28.84 12.85
CA ASP A 317 -39.32 -28.19 14.08
C ASP A 317 -37.80 -27.95 14.09
N GLN A 318 -37.11 -28.20 12.98
CA GLN A 318 -35.66 -28.00 12.88
C GLN A 318 -35.25 -26.53 12.80
N PHE A 319 -34.52 -26.07 13.81
CA PHE A 319 -33.82 -24.78 13.84
C PHE A 319 -32.34 -24.95 13.55
N THR A 320 -31.81 -24.20 12.56
CA THR A 320 -30.38 -24.24 12.19
C THR A 320 -29.63 -23.02 12.71
N TYR A 321 -28.61 -23.26 13.54
CA TYR A 321 -27.64 -22.24 13.94
C TYR A 321 -26.61 -22.04 12.82
N VAL A 322 -26.68 -20.88 12.18
CA VAL A 322 -25.83 -20.46 11.07
C VAL A 322 -24.70 -19.56 11.57
N ALA A 323 -23.49 -19.74 11.05
CA ALA A 323 -22.36 -18.86 11.32
C ALA A 323 -22.58 -17.48 10.69
N GLY A 324 -22.12 -16.42 11.36
CA GLY A 324 -22.04 -15.10 10.76
C GLY A 324 -21.05 -15.06 9.58
N PRO A 325 -21.11 -14.03 8.73
CA PRO A 325 -20.21 -13.92 7.59
C PRO A 325 -18.76 -13.73 8.04
N ALA A 326 -17.80 -14.16 7.23
CA ALA A 326 -16.38 -13.90 7.44
C ALA A 326 -15.77 -13.30 6.18
N VAL A 327 -15.03 -12.20 6.30
CA VAL A 327 -14.25 -11.62 5.21
C VAL A 327 -12.82 -12.16 5.32
N THR A 328 -12.31 -12.74 4.24
CA THR A 328 -10.98 -13.38 4.18
C THR A 328 -10.05 -12.72 3.16
N GLY A 329 -10.53 -11.69 2.45
CA GLY A 329 -9.70 -10.88 1.56
C GLY A 329 -10.47 -9.75 0.89
N ILE A 330 -9.73 -8.72 0.49
CA ILE A 330 -10.23 -7.53 -0.21
C ILE A 330 -9.33 -7.23 -1.40
N SER A 331 -9.92 -7.01 -2.57
CA SER A 331 -9.18 -6.65 -3.78
C SER A 331 -9.91 -5.60 -4.62
N PRO A 332 -9.28 -4.44 -4.92
CA PRO A 332 -8.05 -3.94 -4.33
C PRO A 332 -8.23 -3.54 -2.85
N SER A 333 -7.19 -3.69 -2.03
CA SER A 333 -7.18 -3.30 -0.61
C SER A 333 -6.81 -1.83 -0.37
N VAL A 334 -6.63 -1.03 -1.43
CA VAL A 334 -6.26 0.39 -1.37
C VAL A 334 -7.05 1.16 -2.43
N GLY A 335 -7.46 2.39 -2.12
CA GLY A 335 -8.07 3.33 -3.07
C GLY A 335 -7.98 4.79 -2.63
N PRO A 336 -8.55 5.73 -3.40
CA PRO A 336 -8.48 7.15 -3.12
C PRO A 336 -9.44 7.57 -1.99
N VAL A 337 -9.06 8.60 -1.22
CA VAL A 337 -9.92 9.27 -0.22
C VAL A 337 -11.29 9.72 -0.75
N ALA A 338 -11.40 9.97 -2.07
CA ALA A 338 -12.66 10.31 -2.73
C ALA A 338 -13.64 9.14 -2.86
N GLY A 339 -13.22 7.91 -2.59
CA GLY A 339 -13.99 6.69 -2.84
C GLY A 339 -14.11 6.38 -4.33
N GLY A 340 -15.13 5.59 -4.69
CA GLY A 340 -15.41 5.24 -6.09
C GLY A 340 -14.65 4.03 -6.63
N THR A 341 -13.85 3.34 -5.81
CA THR A 341 -13.19 2.10 -6.24
C THR A 341 -14.16 0.93 -6.17
N THR A 342 -14.31 0.18 -7.26
CA THR A 342 -14.95 -1.14 -7.22
C THR A 342 -14.05 -2.10 -6.44
N VAL A 343 -14.57 -2.66 -5.35
CA VAL A 343 -13.88 -3.55 -4.42
C VAL A 343 -14.61 -4.88 -4.38
N THR A 344 -13.86 -5.96 -4.58
CA THR A 344 -14.30 -7.34 -4.41
C THR A 344 -13.87 -7.84 -3.04
N LEU A 345 -14.85 -8.22 -2.21
CA LEU A 345 -14.65 -8.93 -0.95
C LEU A 345 -14.72 -10.43 -1.22
N THR A 346 -13.79 -11.20 -0.65
CA THR A 346 -13.83 -12.66 -0.62
C THR A 346 -14.05 -13.16 0.81
N GLY A 347 -14.78 -14.27 0.99
CA GLY A 347 -15.17 -14.73 2.32
C GLY A 347 -16.06 -15.98 2.31
N THR A 348 -16.92 -16.08 3.32
CA THR A 348 -17.94 -17.14 3.47
C THR A 348 -19.20 -16.58 4.13
N GLY A 349 -20.36 -17.20 3.87
CA GLY A 349 -21.63 -16.84 4.51
C GLY A 349 -22.23 -15.53 4.01
N PHE A 350 -21.88 -15.09 2.80
CA PHE A 350 -22.37 -13.84 2.21
C PHE A 350 -23.79 -13.94 1.64
N THR A 351 -24.40 -15.13 1.59
CA THR A 351 -25.80 -15.29 1.17
C THR A 351 -26.73 -14.45 2.06
N GLY A 352 -27.52 -13.58 1.44
CA GLY A 352 -28.41 -12.66 2.15
C GLY A 352 -27.72 -11.46 2.80
N ALA A 353 -26.44 -11.19 2.48
CA ALA A 353 -25.77 -9.97 2.91
C ALA A 353 -26.57 -8.72 2.48
N ASN A 354 -26.76 -7.79 3.41
CA ASN A 354 -27.63 -6.63 3.25
C ASN A 354 -26.92 -5.28 3.49
N ASN A 355 -25.70 -5.31 4.03
CA ASN A 355 -24.85 -4.14 4.14
C ASN A 355 -23.37 -4.52 4.04
N VAL A 356 -22.56 -3.61 3.50
CA VAL A 356 -21.11 -3.60 3.65
C VAL A 356 -20.70 -2.22 4.12
N ARG A 357 -19.80 -2.16 5.10
CA ARG A 357 -19.36 -0.92 5.73
C ARG A 357 -17.85 -0.80 5.74
N PHE A 358 -17.35 0.35 5.30
CA PHE A 358 -15.94 0.73 5.39
C PHE A 358 -15.77 1.56 6.68
N GLY A 359 -15.13 0.95 7.68
CA GLY A 359 -15.04 1.51 9.02
C GLY A 359 -16.37 1.58 9.78
N VAL A 360 -16.45 2.47 10.77
CA VAL A 360 -17.55 2.52 11.75
C VAL A 360 -18.77 3.33 11.33
N THR A 361 -18.73 4.05 10.20
CA THR A 361 -19.82 4.93 9.77
C THR A 361 -20.24 4.75 8.32
N ALA A 362 -19.30 4.67 7.37
CA ALA A 362 -19.58 4.76 5.94
C ALA A 362 -20.02 3.41 5.32
N ASN A 363 -21.27 3.31 4.89
CA ASN A 363 -21.72 2.18 4.07
C ASN A 363 -21.12 2.25 2.66
N ALA A 364 -21.03 1.11 1.98
CA ALA A 364 -20.72 1.05 0.55
C ALA A 364 -21.65 1.95 -0.28
N THR A 365 -21.12 2.48 -1.38
CA THR A 365 -21.87 3.31 -2.33
C THR A 365 -22.29 2.50 -3.56
N GLY A 366 -23.31 2.97 -4.27
CA GLY A 366 -23.86 2.27 -5.43
C GLY A 366 -24.63 1.00 -5.06
N ALA A 367 -24.81 0.11 -6.03
CA ALA A 367 -25.46 -1.17 -5.82
C ALA A 367 -24.48 -2.22 -5.30
N MET A 368 -24.74 -2.74 -4.10
CA MET A 368 -24.10 -3.95 -3.59
C MET A 368 -24.49 -5.15 -4.47
N THR A 369 -23.50 -5.94 -4.92
CA THR A 369 -23.74 -7.18 -5.68
C THR A 369 -23.19 -8.35 -4.88
N VAL A 370 -24.06 -9.25 -4.42
CA VAL A 370 -23.64 -10.54 -3.85
C VAL A 370 -23.43 -11.50 -5.03
N ASN A 371 -22.17 -11.79 -5.37
CA ASN A 371 -21.81 -12.62 -6.53
C ASN A 371 -21.98 -14.12 -6.22
N SER A 372 -21.69 -14.52 -4.99
CA SER A 372 -21.84 -15.88 -4.45
C SER A 372 -21.86 -15.82 -2.91
N ASP A 373 -22.03 -16.96 -2.24
CA ASP A 373 -21.83 -17.05 -0.77
C ASP A 373 -20.39 -16.69 -0.32
N THR A 374 -19.45 -16.61 -1.26
CA THR A 374 -18.02 -16.39 -1.00
C THR A 374 -17.48 -15.10 -1.62
N GLN A 375 -18.31 -14.32 -2.33
CA GLN A 375 -17.87 -13.10 -3.01
C GLN A 375 -18.96 -12.01 -3.05
N ILE A 376 -18.57 -10.77 -2.69
CA ILE A 376 -19.38 -9.55 -2.81
C ILE A 376 -18.58 -8.51 -3.61
N THR A 377 -19.25 -7.78 -4.50
CA THR A 377 -18.71 -6.59 -5.17
C THR A 377 -19.45 -5.34 -4.71
N VAL A 378 -18.70 -4.30 -4.33
CA VAL A 378 -19.20 -3.01 -3.82
C VAL A 378 -18.35 -1.85 -4.34
N THR A 379 -18.83 -0.61 -4.19
CA THR A 379 -18.01 0.59 -4.44
C THR A 379 -17.66 1.28 -3.13
N SER A 380 -16.37 1.56 -2.91
CA SER A 380 -15.90 2.22 -1.69
C SER A 380 -16.49 3.64 -1.54
N PRO A 381 -17.00 4.03 -0.36
CA PRO A 381 -17.44 5.40 -0.09
C PRO A 381 -16.24 6.35 -0.01
N ALA A 382 -16.49 7.67 -0.05
CA ALA A 382 -15.50 8.66 0.33
C ALA A 382 -15.19 8.57 1.84
N HIS A 383 -13.91 8.69 2.21
CA HIS A 383 -13.46 8.58 3.59
C HIS A 383 -12.16 9.38 3.82
N ALA A 384 -11.88 9.76 5.06
CA ALA A 384 -10.59 10.36 5.43
C ALA A 384 -9.42 9.37 5.20
N ALA A 385 -8.22 9.91 4.96
CA ALA A 385 -7.04 9.08 4.73
C ALA A 385 -6.72 8.18 5.93
N GLY A 386 -6.34 6.93 5.66
CA GLY A 386 -6.03 5.92 6.67
C GLY A 386 -6.66 4.56 6.36
N THR A 387 -6.32 3.57 7.19
CA THR A 387 -6.84 2.20 7.08
C THR A 387 -8.11 2.02 7.89
N VAL A 388 -9.09 1.32 7.33
CA VAL A 388 -10.34 0.93 8.00
C VAL A 388 -10.64 -0.54 7.76
N ASP A 389 -11.26 -1.19 8.73
CA ASP A 389 -11.79 -2.55 8.58
C ASP A 389 -13.09 -2.52 7.75
N VAL A 390 -13.30 -3.49 6.86
CA VAL A 390 -14.51 -3.59 6.02
C VAL A 390 -15.37 -4.76 6.48
N THR A 391 -16.57 -4.45 6.98
CA THR A 391 -17.47 -5.45 7.56
C THR A 391 -18.64 -5.77 6.62
N VAL A 392 -19.04 -7.04 6.59
CA VAL A 392 -20.25 -7.54 5.91
C VAL A 392 -21.31 -7.85 6.97
N THR A 393 -22.54 -7.39 6.77
CA THR A 393 -23.70 -7.75 7.61
C THR A 393 -24.67 -8.63 6.83
N THR A 394 -25.12 -9.71 7.46
CA THR A 394 -26.18 -10.63 7.01
C THR A 394 -27.22 -10.80 8.13
N PRO A 395 -28.37 -11.48 7.89
CA PRO A 395 -29.31 -11.85 8.95
C PRO A 395 -28.69 -12.69 10.09
N TYR A 396 -27.54 -13.31 9.87
CA TYR A 396 -26.83 -14.16 10.85
C TYR A 396 -25.68 -13.44 11.57
N GLY A 397 -25.54 -12.12 11.40
CA GLY A 397 -24.59 -11.28 12.14
C GLY A 397 -23.76 -10.37 11.25
N THR A 398 -22.75 -9.74 11.85
CA THR A 398 -21.74 -8.94 11.15
C THR A 398 -20.39 -9.63 11.27
N SER A 399 -19.56 -9.58 10.23
CA SER A 399 -18.24 -10.19 10.24
C SER A 399 -17.34 -9.57 11.31
N ALA A 400 -16.54 -10.41 11.97
CA ALA A 400 -15.45 -9.93 12.81
C ALA A 400 -14.40 -9.19 11.96
N THR A 401 -13.71 -8.22 12.56
CA THR A 401 -12.64 -7.45 11.91
C THR A 401 -11.29 -8.18 12.01
N SER A 402 -10.45 -7.99 11.00
CA SER A 402 -9.20 -8.74 10.83
C SER A 402 -8.24 -8.01 9.88
N ALA A 403 -6.96 -8.39 9.88
CA ALA A 403 -6.00 -7.86 8.92
C ALA A 403 -6.36 -8.18 7.44
N ALA A 404 -7.23 -9.16 7.19
CA ALA A 404 -7.66 -9.53 5.84
C ALA A 404 -8.80 -8.65 5.30
N ASP A 405 -9.50 -7.91 6.16
CA ASP A 405 -10.56 -6.97 5.79
C ASP A 405 -10.17 -5.50 5.85
N GLN A 406 -8.87 -5.21 5.95
CA GLN A 406 -8.36 -3.84 5.94
C GLN A 406 -8.35 -3.24 4.53
N TYR A 407 -9.01 -2.10 4.39
CA TYR A 407 -8.97 -1.24 3.21
C TYR A 407 -8.35 0.11 3.55
N THR A 408 -7.37 0.54 2.76
CA THR A 408 -6.64 1.80 3.00
C THR A 408 -7.07 2.89 2.03
N TYR A 409 -7.58 3.99 2.60
CA TYR A 409 -7.81 5.23 1.88
C TYR A 409 -6.50 6.01 1.78
N ALA A 410 -5.87 5.93 0.61
CA ALA A 410 -4.67 6.67 0.28
C ALA A 410 -5.02 8.06 -0.29
N ALA A 411 -4.20 9.06 0.02
CA ALA A 411 -4.25 10.35 -0.64
C ALA A 411 -3.69 10.25 -2.07
N VAL A 412 -4.09 11.18 -2.95
CA VAL A 412 -3.42 11.34 -4.25
C VAL A 412 -1.94 11.71 -4.03
N PRO A 413 -1.01 11.21 -4.89
CA PRO A 413 0.38 11.63 -4.82
C PRO A 413 0.52 13.11 -5.14
N THR A 414 1.60 13.74 -4.66
CA THR A 414 1.99 15.10 -5.07
C THR A 414 3.33 15.06 -5.79
N VAL A 415 3.49 15.89 -6.82
CA VAL A 415 4.78 16.14 -7.47
C VAL A 415 5.23 17.55 -7.09
N THR A 416 6.43 17.67 -6.55
CA THR A 416 7.02 18.92 -6.05
C THR A 416 8.29 19.33 -6.78
N GLY A 417 8.80 18.48 -7.69
CA GLY A 417 9.89 18.82 -8.59
C GLY A 417 10.23 17.70 -9.56
N VAL A 418 10.83 18.06 -10.70
CA VAL A 418 11.33 17.13 -11.72
C VAL A 418 12.76 17.53 -12.13
N SER A 419 13.68 16.56 -12.17
CA SER A 419 15.11 16.81 -12.41
C SER A 419 15.71 15.75 -13.35
N PRO A 420 16.25 16.14 -14.53
CA PRO A 420 16.16 17.47 -15.12
C PRO A 420 14.71 17.82 -15.52
N SER A 421 14.38 19.11 -15.56
CA SER A 421 13.06 19.63 -15.98
C SER A 421 12.89 19.77 -17.50
N GLY A 422 13.71 19.07 -18.27
CA GLY A 422 13.62 19.06 -19.73
C GLY A 422 14.70 18.21 -20.39
N GLY A 423 14.51 17.94 -21.68
CA GLY A 423 15.38 17.08 -22.48
C GLY A 423 15.07 17.15 -23.98
N PRO A 424 15.64 16.23 -24.80
CA PRO A 424 15.45 16.21 -26.24
C PRO A 424 14.06 15.69 -26.62
N ILE A 425 13.51 16.17 -27.74
CA ILE A 425 12.28 15.64 -28.38
C ILE A 425 12.31 14.11 -28.63
N THR A 426 13.50 13.51 -28.73
CA THR A 426 13.68 12.06 -28.90
C THR A 426 13.48 11.25 -27.61
N GLY A 427 13.27 11.91 -26.46
CA GLY A 427 13.19 11.25 -25.16
C GLY A 427 14.53 10.66 -24.70
N ASN A 428 14.47 9.57 -23.95
CA ASN A 428 15.63 8.85 -23.41
C ASN A 428 16.46 9.66 -22.37
N THR A 429 15.84 10.62 -21.69
CA THR A 429 16.42 11.27 -20.51
C THR A 429 15.97 10.54 -19.26
N THR A 430 16.89 10.17 -18.38
CA THR A 430 16.56 9.74 -17.02
C THR A 430 16.07 10.94 -16.22
N VAL A 431 14.83 10.88 -15.72
CA VAL A 431 14.18 11.94 -14.95
C VAL A 431 13.86 11.42 -13.56
N THR A 432 14.35 12.13 -12.55
CA THR A 432 13.98 11.94 -11.16
C THR A 432 12.82 12.87 -10.83
N ILE A 433 11.69 12.28 -10.42
CA ILE A 433 10.49 12.95 -9.97
C ILE A 433 10.52 12.96 -8.45
N ILE A 434 10.26 14.12 -7.85
CA ILE A 434 10.32 14.38 -6.40
C ILE A 434 8.91 14.76 -5.94
N GLY A 435 8.50 14.25 -4.78
CA GLY A 435 7.13 14.42 -4.31
C GLY A 435 6.81 13.69 -3.01
N THR A 436 5.56 13.23 -2.87
CA THR A 436 5.08 12.43 -1.72
C THR A 436 4.01 11.43 -2.15
N GLY A 437 3.87 10.32 -1.43
CA GLY A 437 2.80 9.34 -1.66
C GLY A 437 3.05 8.47 -2.90
N PHE A 438 4.32 8.27 -3.27
CA PHE A 438 4.72 7.45 -4.41
C PHE A 438 4.74 5.94 -4.11
N THR A 439 4.51 5.52 -2.86
CA THR A 439 4.36 4.10 -2.51
C THR A 439 3.27 3.43 -3.37
N GLY A 440 3.63 2.36 -4.07
CA GLY A 440 2.73 1.64 -4.97
C GLY A 440 2.41 2.35 -6.29
N ALA A 441 3.13 3.43 -6.64
CA ALA A 441 2.98 4.10 -7.92
C ALA A 441 3.18 3.12 -9.09
N ASN A 442 2.24 3.12 -10.03
CA ASN A 442 2.12 2.11 -11.09
C ASN A 442 2.18 2.70 -12.51
N ASN A 443 2.14 4.02 -12.64
CA ASN A 443 2.27 4.70 -13.92
C ASN A 443 2.82 6.13 -13.72
N VAL A 444 3.57 6.59 -14.72
CA VAL A 444 3.98 7.99 -14.88
C VAL A 444 3.70 8.40 -16.32
N LYS A 445 3.09 9.56 -16.50
CA LYS A 445 2.87 10.16 -17.81
C LYS A 445 3.59 11.49 -17.97
N PHE A 446 4.07 11.72 -19.17
CA PHE A 446 4.54 13.00 -19.70
C PHE A 446 3.42 13.54 -20.59
N GLY A 447 2.63 14.48 -20.08
CA GLY A 447 1.38 14.92 -20.70
C GLY A 447 0.26 13.87 -20.64
N VAL A 448 -0.68 13.93 -21.58
CA VAL A 448 -1.92 13.12 -21.52
C VAL A 448 -1.76 11.66 -21.97
N THR A 449 -0.87 11.38 -22.91
CA THR A 449 -0.82 10.09 -23.65
C THR A 449 0.52 9.36 -23.58
N ALA A 450 1.64 10.06 -23.37
CA ALA A 450 2.96 9.43 -23.37
C ALA A 450 3.32 8.91 -21.97
N ASN A 451 3.19 7.60 -21.76
CA ASN A 451 3.73 6.95 -20.56
C ASN A 451 5.27 7.02 -20.58
N ALA A 452 5.89 6.99 -19.40
CA ALA A 452 7.34 6.78 -19.25
C ALA A 452 7.83 5.54 -20.05
N THR A 453 9.03 5.63 -20.61
CA THR A 453 9.69 4.48 -21.26
C THR A 453 10.52 3.68 -20.26
N ASN A 454 10.69 2.38 -20.54
CA ASN A 454 11.33 1.38 -19.68
C ASN A 454 10.59 1.16 -18.33
N ALA A 455 11.14 0.28 -17.50
CA ALA A 455 10.62 0.04 -16.16
C ALA A 455 10.80 1.29 -15.28
N MET A 456 9.68 1.84 -14.83
CA MET A 456 9.60 2.83 -13.77
C MET A 456 10.18 2.26 -12.48
N THR A 457 11.05 3.02 -11.81
CA THR A 457 11.59 2.67 -10.48
C THR A 457 10.99 3.61 -9.44
N VAL A 458 10.34 3.05 -8.41
CA VAL A 458 9.95 3.81 -7.22
C VAL A 458 11.10 3.69 -6.22
N ASP A 459 11.92 4.74 -6.12
CA ASP A 459 13.13 4.75 -5.29
C ASP A 459 12.77 4.93 -3.80
N SER A 460 11.71 5.69 -3.51
CA SER A 460 11.14 5.88 -2.18
C SER A 460 9.70 6.43 -2.28
N ASP A 461 9.00 6.63 -1.16
CA ASP A 461 7.70 7.33 -1.15
C ASP A 461 7.77 8.78 -1.65
N THR A 462 8.98 9.35 -1.73
CA THR A 462 9.23 10.74 -2.14
C THR A 462 10.01 10.87 -3.45
N GLN A 463 10.43 9.76 -4.06
CA GLN A 463 11.24 9.76 -5.28
C GLN A 463 10.90 8.61 -6.24
N ILE A 464 10.74 8.97 -7.52
CA ILE A 464 10.58 8.04 -8.64
C ILE A 464 11.63 8.37 -9.70
N THR A 465 12.23 7.35 -10.30
CA THR A 465 13.10 7.48 -11.47
C THR A 465 12.47 6.81 -12.69
N VAL A 466 12.36 7.56 -13.78
CA VAL A 466 11.78 7.13 -15.06
C VAL A 466 12.64 7.56 -16.25
N THR A 467 12.40 6.98 -17.42
CA THR A 467 12.95 7.50 -18.68
C THR A 467 11.87 8.27 -19.44
N SER A 468 12.20 9.46 -19.94
CA SER A 468 11.26 10.28 -20.71
C SER A 468 10.96 9.64 -22.07
N PRO A 469 9.68 9.55 -22.49
CA PRO A 469 9.31 9.10 -23.83
C PRO A 469 9.72 10.15 -24.88
N ALA A 470 9.72 9.77 -26.16
CA ALA A 470 9.79 10.73 -27.24
C ALA A 470 8.49 11.56 -27.31
N HIS A 471 8.60 12.86 -27.56
CA HIS A 471 7.47 13.78 -27.59
C HIS A 471 7.76 14.98 -28.51
N ALA A 472 6.71 15.63 -29.01
CA ALA A 472 6.84 16.88 -29.76
C ALA A 472 7.43 17.99 -28.86
N ALA A 473 8.07 19.00 -29.48
CA ALA A 473 8.62 20.14 -28.75
C ALA A 473 7.52 20.91 -28.00
N GLY A 474 7.80 21.28 -26.74
CA GLY A 474 6.86 21.94 -25.84
C GLY A 474 7.00 21.47 -24.39
N THR A 475 6.36 22.19 -23.48
CA THR A 475 6.25 21.81 -22.06
C THR A 475 5.04 20.91 -21.85
N VAL A 476 5.21 19.86 -21.05
CA VAL A 476 4.14 18.96 -20.61
C VAL A 476 4.20 18.78 -19.09
N ASP A 477 3.06 18.51 -18.49
CA ASP A 477 2.94 18.17 -17.07
C ASP A 477 3.32 16.70 -16.83
N ILE A 478 4.06 16.40 -15.77
CA ILE A 478 4.33 15.03 -15.34
C ILE A 478 3.32 14.60 -14.28
N THR A 479 2.56 13.55 -14.55
CA THR A 479 1.60 13.00 -13.58
C THR A 479 2.01 11.60 -13.11
N VAL A 480 1.89 11.37 -11.80
CA VAL A 480 2.15 10.08 -11.15
C VAL A 480 0.80 9.48 -10.76
N THR A 481 0.59 8.19 -11.06
CA THR A 481 -0.60 7.43 -10.61
C THR A 481 -0.20 6.38 -9.57
N THR A 482 -0.89 6.39 -8.43
CA THR A 482 -0.82 5.35 -7.38
C THR A 482 -2.23 4.81 -7.10
N PRO A 483 -2.43 3.80 -6.24
CA PRO A 483 -3.76 3.39 -5.79
C PRO A 483 -4.57 4.52 -5.12
N GLY A 484 -3.92 5.56 -4.58
CA GLY A 484 -4.57 6.76 -4.07
C GLY A 484 -5.07 7.74 -5.14
N GLY A 485 -4.83 7.44 -6.43
CA GLY A 485 -5.24 8.24 -7.59
C GLY A 485 -4.06 8.84 -8.33
N THR A 486 -4.33 9.85 -9.17
CA THR A 486 -3.31 10.56 -9.97
C THR A 486 -3.02 11.93 -9.37
N SER A 487 -1.75 12.36 -9.40
CA SER A 487 -1.35 13.69 -8.95
C SER A 487 -2.04 14.81 -9.74
N ALA A 488 -2.36 15.90 -9.06
CA ALA A 488 -2.73 17.14 -9.74
C ALA A 488 -1.53 17.72 -10.51
N THR A 489 -1.79 18.50 -11.56
CA THR A 489 -0.75 19.19 -12.33
C THR A 489 -0.42 20.57 -11.76
N SER A 490 0.81 21.02 -11.96
CA SER A 490 1.39 22.20 -11.35
C SER A 490 2.65 22.65 -12.11
N SER A 491 3.14 23.87 -11.85
CA SER A 491 4.41 24.31 -12.43
C SER A 491 5.65 23.54 -11.94
N ALA A 492 5.51 22.70 -10.90
CA ALA A 492 6.60 21.90 -10.34
C ALA A 492 6.83 20.58 -11.09
N ASP A 493 5.85 20.12 -11.86
CA ASP A 493 5.93 18.89 -12.67
C ASP A 493 6.18 19.14 -14.17
N HIS A 494 6.34 20.40 -14.57
CA HIS A 494 6.64 20.80 -15.94
C HIS A 494 7.96 20.21 -16.44
N TYR A 495 7.87 19.41 -17.51
CA TYR A 495 9.01 18.90 -18.27
C TYR A 495 8.99 19.42 -19.70
N THR A 496 10.09 20.06 -20.13
CA THR A 496 10.16 20.71 -21.45
C THR A 496 10.95 19.90 -22.45
N TYR A 497 10.27 19.47 -23.51
CA TYR A 497 10.87 18.87 -24.69
C TYR A 497 11.36 19.93 -25.66
N SER A 498 12.65 19.89 -25.97
CA SER A 498 13.33 20.85 -26.85
C SER A 498 14.14 20.14 -27.91
N ALA A 499 14.36 20.80 -29.06
CA ALA A 499 15.28 20.30 -30.07
C ALA A 499 16.73 20.48 -29.60
N ALA A 500 17.64 19.63 -30.09
CA ALA A 500 19.07 19.84 -29.92
C ALA A 500 19.50 21.20 -30.54
N PRO A 501 20.53 21.86 -29.99
CA PRO A 501 21.03 23.12 -30.54
C PRO A 501 21.52 22.93 -31.98
N THR A 502 21.52 23.99 -32.78
CA THR A 502 22.13 23.98 -34.12
C THR A 502 23.26 25.00 -34.16
N VAL A 503 24.34 24.69 -34.87
CA VAL A 503 25.41 25.64 -35.18
C VAL A 503 25.30 26.00 -36.66
N THR A 504 25.24 27.30 -36.95
CA THR A 504 25.05 27.85 -38.30
C THR A 504 26.22 28.67 -38.79
N GLY A 505 27.24 28.90 -37.97
CA GLY A 505 28.46 29.59 -38.37
C GLY A 505 29.48 29.77 -37.24
N ILE A 506 30.75 29.92 -37.63
CA ILE A 506 31.88 30.20 -36.75
C ILE A 506 32.74 31.29 -37.38
N SER A 507 33.10 32.30 -36.60
CA SER A 507 34.00 33.37 -37.06
C SER A 507 34.99 33.79 -35.98
N PRO A 508 36.31 33.79 -36.24
CA PRO A 508 36.97 33.22 -37.43
C PRO A 508 36.91 31.68 -37.44
N ALA A 509 36.79 31.07 -38.62
CA ALA A 509 36.73 29.61 -38.80
C ALA A 509 38.10 28.91 -38.80
N SER A 510 39.17 29.54 -38.29
CA SER A 510 40.50 28.92 -38.20
C SER A 510 41.37 29.55 -37.10
N GLY A 511 42.33 28.79 -36.58
CA GLY A 511 43.26 29.24 -35.54
C GLY A 511 44.53 28.37 -35.45
N PRO A 512 45.55 28.77 -34.68
CA PRO A 512 46.76 28.00 -34.54
C PRO A 512 46.52 26.76 -33.66
N VAL A 513 47.30 25.69 -33.85
CA VAL A 513 47.30 24.49 -32.98
C VAL A 513 47.60 24.81 -31.50
N ALA A 514 48.24 25.94 -31.23
CA ALA A 514 48.46 26.44 -29.87
C ALA A 514 47.15 26.86 -29.14
N GLY A 515 46.02 26.93 -29.85
CA GLY A 515 44.74 27.41 -29.32
C GLY A 515 44.69 28.92 -29.16
N GLY A 516 43.75 29.40 -28.34
CA GLY A 516 43.61 30.81 -27.98
C GLY A 516 42.89 31.69 -29.00
N THR A 517 42.37 31.13 -30.10
CA THR A 517 41.50 31.90 -31.01
C THR A 517 40.13 32.06 -30.38
N THR A 518 39.77 33.31 -30.05
CA THR A 518 38.39 33.66 -29.70
C THR A 518 37.53 33.63 -30.96
N VAL A 519 36.49 32.80 -30.95
CA VAL A 519 35.50 32.66 -32.02
C VAL A 519 34.11 33.04 -31.52
N THR A 520 33.32 33.62 -32.41
CA THR A 520 31.86 33.72 -32.26
C THR A 520 31.23 32.53 -32.97
N ILE A 521 30.46 31.73 -32.24
CA ILE A 521 29.63 30.65 -32.75
C ILE A 521 28.20 31.18 -32.83
N THR A 522 27.57 31.06 -33.99
CA THR A 522 26.17 31.45 -34.22
C THR A 522 25.30 30.22 -34.44
N GLY A 523 24.03 30.27 -34.04
CA GLY A 523 23.14 29.12 -34.12
C GLY A 523 21.78 29.33 -33.48
N THR A 524 21.18 28.24 -33.01
CA THR A 524 19.91 28.24 -32.26
C THR A 524 19.97 27.27 -31.08
N GLY A 525 19.13 27.51 -30.07
CA GLY A 525 19.00 26.61 -28.91
C GLY A 525 20.15 26.73 -27.90
N PHE A 526 20.86 27.85 -27.85
CA PHE A 526 22.02 28.02 -26.95
C PHE A 526 21.66 28.39 -25.50
N THR A 527 20.40 28.28 -25.10
CA THR A 527 19.99 28.42 -23.69
C THR A 527 20.40 27.15 -22.92
N GLY A 528 21.08 27.30 -21.78
CA GLY A 528 21.48 26.15 -20.95
C GLY A 528 22.59 25.29 -21.53
N VAL A 529 23.52 25.89 -22.30
CA VAL A 529 24.70 25.20 -22.82
C VAL A 529 25.61 24.74 -21.69
N THR A 530 25.95 23.46 -21.70
CA THR A 530 26.81 22.79 -20.71
C THR A 530 28.21 22.53 -21.24
N ALA A 531 28.40 22.45 -22.57
CA ALA A 531 29.71 22.29 -23.19
C ALA A 531 29.78 22.88 -24.60
N VAL A 532 31.00 23.31 -24.97
CA VAL A 532 31.41 23.60 -26.34
C VAL A 532 32.69 22.80 -26.60
N LYS A 533 32.78 22.08 -27.72
CA LYS A 533 33.96 21.28 -28.08
C LYS A 533 34.41 21.58 -29.50
N PHE A 534 35.72 21.58 -29.73
CA PHE A 534 36.36 21.62 -31.03
C PHE A 534 36.86 20.21 -31.34
N GLY A 535 36.10 19.46 -32.14
CA GLY A 535 36.26 18.01 -32.27
C GLY A 535 35.98 17.31 -30.94
N SER A 536 36.95 16.51 -30.46
CA SER A 536 36.86 15.82 -29.17
C SER A 536 37.25 16.70 -27.97
N THR A 537 37.96 17.81 -28.19
CA THR A 537 38.56 18.65 -27.14
C THR A 537 37.62 19.78 -26.72
N SER A 538 37.38 19.95 -25.42
CA SER A 538 36.58 21.07 -24.90
C SER A 538 37.21 22.43 -25.20
N ALA A 539 36.38 23.45 -25.44
CA ALA A 539 36.82 24.84 -25.52
C ALA A 539 37.56 25.25 -24.24
N SER A 540 38.63 26.05 -24.35
CA SER A 540 39.37 26.55 -23.18
C SER A 540 38.51 27.45 -22.28
N SER A 541 37.55 28.14 -22.88
CA SER A 541 36.46 28.84 -22.22
C SER A 541 35.31 29.04 -23.20
N PHE A 542 34.10 29.28 -22.69
CA PHE A 542 33.02 29.83 -23.49
C PHE A 542 32.09 30.70 -22.63
N THR A 543 31.35 31.59 -23.30
CA THR A 543 30.32 32.46 -22.73
C THR A 543 29.12 32.42 -23.66
N VAL A 544 27.95 32.06 -23.12
CA VAL A 544 26.68 32.17 -23.85
C VAL A 544 26.28 33.65 -23.88
N ASN A 545 26.32 34.28 -25.04
CA ASN A 545 25.95 35.69 -25.21
C ASN A 545 24.42 35.86 -25.35
N SER A 546 23.77 34.89 -26.00
CA SER A 546 22.33 34.83 -26.23
C SER A 546 21.90 33.40 -26.60
N ALA A 547 20.60 33.16 -26.77
CA ALA A 547 20.05 31.90 -27.29
C ALA A 547 20.51 31.53 -28.73
N THR A 548 21.25 32.43 -29.41
CA THR A 548 21.74 32.29 -30.79
C THR A 548 23.23 32.62 -30.98
N SER A 549 23.95 33.02 -29.91
CA SER A 549 25.37 33.37 -29.98
C SER A 549 26.16 32.91 -28.75
N ILE A 550 27.32 32.29 -29.00
CA ILE A 550 28.32 31.92 -27.99
C ILE A 550 29.66 32.54 -28.40
N THR A 551 30.41 33.08 -27.45
CA THR A 551 31.84 33.37 -27.60
C THR A 551 32.61 32.19 -27.02
N ALA A 552 33.53 31.58 -27.76
CA ALA A 552 34.35 30.45 -27.28
C ALA A 552 35.83 30.66 -27.62
N THR A 553 36.72 30.06 -26.83
CA THR A 553 38.17 30.09 -27.08
C THR A 553 38.64 28.72 -27.55
N SER A 554 39.28 28.63 -28.72
CA SER A 554 39.77 27.36 -29.25
C SER A 554 40.85 26.74 -28.32
N PRO A 555 40.79 25.43 -28.04
CA PRO A 555 41.79 24.75 -27.23
C PRO A 555 43.12 24.57 -27.98
N MET A 556 44.17 24.28 -27.22
CA MET A 556 45.41 23.74 -27.76
C MET A 556 45.20 22.29 -28.23
N VAL A 557 45.75 21.95 -29.39
CA VAL A 557 45.72 20.61 -30.01
C VAL A 557 47.13 20.22 -30.49
N SER A 558 47.37 18.92 -30.70
CA SER A 558 48.67 18.39 -31.09
C SER A 558 48.88 18.26 -32.60
N SER A 559 47.84 18.47 -33.41
CA SER A 559 47.87 18.32 -34.87
C SER A 559 47.02 19.37 -35.57
N THR A 560 47.35 19.66 -36.83
CA THR A 560 46.54 20.50 -37.72
C THR A 560 45.32 19.74 -38.28
N GLY A 561 44.47 20.43 -39.03
CA GLY A 561 43.33 19.84 -39.73
C GLY A 561 41.99 20.48 -39.37
N ILE A 562 40.90 19.96 -39.96
CA ILE A 562 39.54 20.43 -39.74
C ILE A 562 38.88 19.62 -38.62
N VAL A 563 38.20 20.31 -37.71
CA VAL A 563 37.31 19.70 -36.70
C VAL A 563 35.95 20.38 -36.70
N ASP A 564 34.90 19.63 -36.35
CA ASP A 564 33.56 20.18 -36.14
C ASP A 564 33.43 20.76 -34.73
N VAL A 565 32.81 21.93 -34.57
CA VAL A 565 32.59 22.57 -33.26
C VAL A 565 31.18 22.32 -32.78
N THR A 566 31.05 21.47 -31.78
CA THR A 566 29.75 21.05 -31.24
C THR A 566 29.37 21.82 -29.99
N VAL A 567 28.08 22.09 -29.84
CA VAL A 567 27.46 22.74 -28.68
C VAL A 567 26.53 21.74 -28.01
N THR A 568 26.64 21.56 -26.70
CA THR A 568 25.82 20.62 -25.91
C THR A 568 24.95 21.37 -24.91
N THR A 569 23.70 20.96 -24.80
CA THR A 569 22.69 21.40 -23.82
C THR A 569 22.03 20.17 -23.18
N LEU A 570 21.10 20.37 -22.24
CA LEU A 570 20.21 19.28 -21.77
C LEU A 570 19.35 18.68 -22.90
N SER A 571 19.10 19.42 -23.98
CA SER A 571 18.37 18.97 -25.17
C SER A 571 19.24 18.22 -26.18
N GLY A 572 20.48 17.89 -25.81
CA GLY A 572 21.44 17.14 -26.63
C GLY A 572 22.56 18.00 -27.21
N THR A 573 23.35 17.37 -28.09
CA THR A 573 24.49 17.99 -28.79
C THR A 573 24.10 18.34 -30.22
N SER A 574 24.60 19.46 -30.73
CA SER A 574 24.39 19.87 -32.12
C SER A 574 24.92 18.84 -33.11
N ALA A 575 24.15 18.57 -34.16
CA ALA A 575 24.62 17.80 -35.31
C ALA A 575 25.77 18.54 -36.02
N THR A 576 26.72 17.79 -36.57
CA THR A 576 27.83 18.36 -37.34
C THR A 576 27.43 18.67 -38.77
N SER A 577 28.08 19.66 -39.37
CA SER A 577 27.72 20.19 -40.69
C SER A 577 28.96 20.77 -41.41
N SER A 578 28.74 21.57 -42.46
CA SER A 578 29.82 22.31 -43.11
C SER A 578 30.10 23.68 -42.47
N ALA A 579 29.18 24.18 -41.63
CA ALA A 579 29.16 25.55 -41.09
C ALA A 579 29.83 25.68 -39.70
N ASP A 580 29.97 24.56 -38.99
CA ASP A 580 30.61 24.42 -37.68
C ASP A 580 32.06 23.94 -37.77
N ARG A 581 32.64 23.91 -38.98
CA ARG A 581 34.03 23.49 -39.20
C ARG A 581 35.02 24.58 -38.79
N PHE A 582 35.97 24.22 -37.94
CA PHE A 582 37.10 25.04 -37.53
C PHE A 582 38.43 24.39 -37.96
N THR A 583 39.30 25.14 -38.61
CA THR A 583 40.57 24.63 -39.13
C THR A 583 41.77 25.03 -38.26
N TYR A 584 42.49 24.05 -37.72
CA TYR A 584 43.74 24.26 -37.03
C TYR A 584 44.93 24.34 -38.00
N TYR A 585 45.82 25.32 -37.78
CA TYR A 585 47.04 25.53 -38.56
C TYR A 585 48.30 25.66 -37.71
N VAL A 586 49.46 25.49 -38.34
CA VAL A 586 50.77 25.89 -37.78
C VAL A 586 51.32 27.04 -38.61
N ILE A 587 51.94 28.01 -37.94
CA ILE A 587 52.85 28.98 -38.58
C ILE A 587 54.27 28.59 -38.18
N GLN A 588 55.14 28.33 -39.16
CA GLN A 588 56.55 28.01 -38.94
C GLN A 588 57.43 29.09 -39.58
N THR A 589 58.44 29.54 -38.85
CA THR A 589 59.35 30.63 -39.27
C THR A 589 60.79 30.15 -39.26
N PHE A 590 61.50 30.41 -40.35
CA PHE A 590 62.90 30.05 -40.56
C PHE A 590 63.75 31.30 -40.73
N THR A 591 64.75 31.43 -39.86
CA THR A 591 65.76 32.52 -39.84
C THR A 591 67.17 32.03 -40.18
N SER A 592 67.34 30.73 -40.35
CA SER A 592 68.54 30.06 -40.85
C SER A 592 68.17 28.99 -41.89
N SER A 593 69.08 28.72 -42.83
CA SER A 593 68.88 27.68 -43.83
C SER A 593 68.82 26.29 -43.17
N THR A 594 67.88 25.46 -43.61
CA THR A 594 67.63 24.11 -43.06
C THR A 594 66.82 23.25 -44.04
N THR A 595 66.53 22.00 -43.71
CA THR A 595 65.53 21.19 -44.43
C THR A 595 64.21 21.21 -43.65
N TRP A 596 63.13 21.64 -44.30
CA TRP A 596 61.78 21.48 -43.77
C TRP A 596 61.20 20.14 -44.21
N THR A 597 61.01 19.21 -43.29
CA THR A 597 60.22 17.99 -43.52
C THR A 597 58.75 18.34 -43.45
N VAL A 598 58.00 18.00 -44.50
CA VAL A 598 56.56 18.30 -44.57
C VAL A 598 55.81 17.37 -43.60
N PRO A 599 54.99 17.89 -42.67
CA PRO A 599 54.18 17.05 -41.80
C PRO A 599 53.16 16.22 -42.59
N SER A 600 52.87 15.01 -42.10
CA SER A 600 51.88 14.12 -42.73
C SER A 600 50.51 14.80 -42.83
N GLY A 601 49.82 14.63 -43.95
CA GLY A 601 48.50 15.21 -44.21
C GLY A 601 48.51 16.62 -44.82
N VAL A 602 49.61 17.37 -44.73
CA VAL A 602 49.70 18.71 -45.32
C VAL A 602 49.70 18.63 -46.84
N THR A 603 48.65 19.18 -47.47
CA THR A 603 48.49 19.20 -48.94
C THR A 603 48.79 20.54 -49.57
N THR A 604 48.61 21.65 -48.84
CA THR A 604 48.80 23.02 -49.34
C THR A 604 49.45 23.88 -48.27
N VAL A 605 50.35 24.76 -48.69
CA VAL A 605 50.99 25.75 -47.81
C VAL A 605 50.76 27.16 -48.31
N GLU A 606 50.58 28.09 -47.40
CA GLU A 606 50.78 29.53 -47.66
C GLU A 606 52.23 29.88 -47.28
N TYR A 607 52.87 30.79 -48.01
CA TYR A 607 54.24 31.22 -47.75
C TYR A 607 54.42 32.74 -47.80
N CYS A 608 55.44 33.21 -47.09
CA CYS A 608 56.10 34.50 -47.26
C CYS A 608 57.62 34.26 -47.27
N VAL A 609 58.24 34.43 -48.43
CA VAL A 609 59.69 34.27 -48.62
C VAL A 609 60.29 35.64 -48.85
N VAL A 610 61.34 35.98 -48.10
CA VAL A 610 62.08 37.23 -48.18
C VAL A 610 63.58 36.95 -48.32
N ALA A 611 64.21 37.45 -49.37
CA ALA A 611 65.65 37.33 -49.60
C ALA A 611 66.49 38.19 -48.63
N GLY A 612 67.81 38.02 -48.63
CA GLY A 612 68.72 38.92 -47.92
C GLY A 612 68.76 40.31 -48.56
N GLY A 613 68.85 41.36 -47.75
CA GLY A 613 68.98 42.73 -48.24
C GLY A 613 70.37 43.03 -48.82
N GLY A 614 70.47 44.00 -49.72
CA GLY A 614 71.75 44.46 -50.25
C GLY A 614 72.56 45.27 -49.23
N GLY A 615 73.89 45.22 -49.33
CA GLY A 615 74.77 46.08 -48.54
C GLY A 615 74.78 47.52 -49.04
N GLY A 616 74.95 48.49 -48.14
CA GLY A 616 75.07 49.91 -48.48
C GLY A 616 76.43 50.25 -49.13
N GLY A 617 76.42 51.28 -49.98
CA GLY A 617 77.62 51.80 -50.63
C GLY A 617 78.53 52.61 -49.69
N TYR A 618 79.82 52.69 -50.00
CA TYR A 618 80.79 53.54 -49.34
C TYR A 618 80.67 54.95 -49.92
N TYR A 619 80.40 55.93 -49.05
CA TYR A 619 80.00 57.28 -49.46
C TYR A 619 78.92 57.26 -50.56
N GLY A 620 77.80 56.57 -50.28
CA GLY A 620 77.04 55.89 -51.31
C GLY A 620 75.53 55.78 -51.08
N GLY A 621 74.86 55.13 -52.03
CA GLY A 621 73.44 54.82 -51.95
C GLY A 621 73.15 53.70 -50.94
N GLY A 622 71.91 53.65 -50.47
CA GLY A 622 71.42 52.55 -49.64
C GLY A 622 71.32 51.24 -50.43
N GLY A 623 71.51 50.09 -49.78
CA GLY A 623 71.20 48.79 -50.37
C GLY A 623 69.70 48.62 -50.58
N GLY A 624 69.30 47.96 -51.67
CA GLY A 624 67.92 47.56 -51.90
C GLY A 624 67.52 46.45 -50.94
N ALA A 625 66.23 46.40 -50.59
CA ALA A 625 65.68 45.28 -49.86
C ALA A 625 65.79 43.95 -50.62
N GLY A 626 65.81 42.84 -49.88
CA GLY A 626 65.60 41.52 -50.44
C GLY A 626 64.26 41.43 -51.16
N GLY A 627 64.20 40.63 -52.23
CA GLY A 627 62.95 40.33 -52.91
C GLY A 627 62.00 39.61 -51.96
N MET A 628 60.71 39.98 -51.98
CA MET A 628 59.68 39.36 -51.16
C MET A 628 58.51 38.84 -52.00
N LYS A 629 58.19 37.54 -51.85
CA LYS A 629 57.04 36.87 -52.46
C LYS A 629 56.13 36.29 -51.38
N THR A 630 54.83 36.39 -51.62
CA THR A 630 53.77 35.77 -50.82
C THR A 630 52.82 35.03 -51.75
N GLY A 631 52.30 33.88 -51.32
CA GLY A 631 51.35 33.09 -52.10
C GLY A 631 51.08 31.74 -51.44
N SER A 632 50.60 30.79 -52.22
CA SER A 632 50.44 29.39 -51.80
C SER A 632 50.93 28.42 -52.86
N PHE A 633 51.19 27.17 -52.46
CA PHE A 633 51.45 26.06 -53.39
C PHE A 633 51.01 24.71 -52.79
N THR A 634 50.70 23.76 -53.66
CA THR A 634 50.38 22.37 -53.30
C THR A 634 51.67 21.58 -53.07
N ILE A 635 51.74 20.83 -51.98
CA ILE A 635 52.86 19.96 -51.63
C ILE A 635 53.04 18.89 -52.71
N ALA A 636 54.28 18.75 -53.18
CA ALA A 636 54.69 17.77 -54.20
C ALA A 636 55.85 16.86 -53.74
N GLY A 637 56.38 17.06 -52.53
CA GLY A 637 57.47 16.28 -51.97
C GLY A 637 57.42 16.23 -50.43
N SER A 638 58.09 15.25 -49.84
CA SER A 638 58.10 15.01 -48.38
C SER A 638 59.03 15.97 -47.61
N SER A 639 59.89 16.72 -48.30
CA SER A 639 60.72 17.76 -47.70
C SER A 639 61.13 18.83 -48.71
N TYR A 640 61.43 20.02 -48.19
CA TYR A 640 61.91 21.18 -48.96
C TYR A 640 63.15 21.77 -48.30
N ALA A 641 64.20 22.02 -49.09
CA ALA A 641 65.35 22.78 -48.62
C ALA A 641 64.95 24.26 -48.46
N ILE A 642 64.99 24.76 -47.22
CA ILE A 642 64.76 26.18 -46.91
C ILE A 642 66.11 26.89 -46.97
N THR A 643 66.26 27.81 -47.93
CA THR A 643 67.44 28.67 -48.01
C THR A 643 67.09 30.05 -47.48
N ILE A 644 67.87 30.55 -46.52
CA ILE A 644 67.78 31.92 -46.02
C ILE A 644 68.94 32.73 -46.61
N GLY A 645 68.60 33.72 -47.42
CA GLY A 645 69.56 34.62 -48.05
C GLY A 645 70.33 35.44 -47.02
N SER A 646 71.66 35.41 -47.08
CA SER A 646 72.52 36.26 -46.25
C SER A 646 72.37 37.73 -46.63
N GLY A 647 72.54 38.61 -45.65
CA GLY A 647 72.63 40.05 -45.92
C GLY A 647 73.90 40.39 -46.70
N GLY A 648 73.78 41.28 -47.69
CA GLY A 648 74.90 41.75 -48.49
C GLY A 648 75.92 42.53 -47.66
N ALA A 649 77.20 42.29 -47.89
CA ALA A 649 78.28 42.99 -47.20
C ALA A 649 78.31 44.48 -47.60
N ARG A 650 78.50 45.34 -46.61
CA ARG A 650 78.76 46.77 -46.82
C ARG A 650 80.01 46.99 -47.67
N ALA A 651 80.02 48.06 -48.45
CA ALA A 651 81.28 48.59 -48.97
C ALA A 651 82.08 49.27 -47.84
N THR A 652 83.30 48.81 -47.61
CA THR A 652 84.25 49.32 -46.59
C THR A 652 85.21 50.37 -47.13
N GLY A 653 85.30 50.53 -48.45
CA GLY A 653 86.18 51.48 -49.11
C GLY A 653 85.67 51.83 -50.52
N THR A 654 86.30 52.82 -51.13
CA THR A 654 85.89 53.41 -52.41
C THR A 654 85.96 52.44 -53.61
N SER A 655 86.74 51.36 -53.49
CA SER A 655 87.03 50.38 -54.54
C SER A 655 85.93 49.34 -54.80
N ALA A 656 84.86 49.30 -53.99
CA ALA A 656 83.71 48.39 -54.20
C ALA A 656 82.36 49.07 -53.94
N GLY A 657 81.33 48.66 -54.69
CA GLY A 657 79.92 48.88 -54.31
C GLY A 657 79.52 47.90 -53.21
N GLY A 658 78.40 48.13 -52.52
CA GLY A 658 77.84 47.13 -51.62
C GLY A 658 77.59 45.81 -52.36
N THR A 659 77.67 44.66 -51.70
CA THR A 659 77.32 43.39 -52.36
C THR A 659 75.81 43.22 -52.39
N ASN A 660 75.32 42.42 -53.35
CA ASN A 660 73.94 41.96 -53.28
C ASN A 660 73.77 41.04 -52.07
N GLY A 661 72.54 40.93 -51.57
CA GLY A 661 72.17 39.88 -50.63
C GLY A 661 72.09 38.51 -51.31
N GLY A 662 72.02 37.45 -50.51
CA GLY A 662 71.70 36.11 -50.97
C GLY A 662 70.20 35.94 -51.29
N ALA A 663 69.89 34.99 -52.17
CA ALA A 663 68.51 34.57 -52.43
C ALA A 663 67.93 33.77 -51.25
N SER A 664 66.63 33.86 -51.01
CA SER A 664 65.89 32.93 -50.14
C SER A 664 64.96 32.04 -50.96
N SER A 665 64.79 30.78 -50.55
CA SER A 665 63.94 29.83 -51.27
C SER A 665 63.27 28.77 -50.38
N ILE A 666 62.19 28.19 -50.92
CA ILE A 666 61.55 26.94 -50.47
C ILE A 666 61.73 25.93 -51.62
N GLY A 667 62.75 25.08 -51.51
CA GLY A 667 63.20 24.19 -52.57
C GLY A 667 63.48 24.94 -53.87
N SER A 668 63.03 24.37 -54.99
CA SER A 668 62.95 25.03 -56.30
C SER A 668 61.58 25.71 -56.56
N THR A 669 60.60 25.52 -55.68
CA THR A 669 59.20 25.95 -55.88
C THR A 669 59.03 27.46 -55.71
N VAL A 670 59.68 28.05 -54.72
CA VAL A 670 59.66 29.50 -54.48
C VAL A 670 61.09 29.98 -54.30
N THR A 671 61.54 30.91 -55.13
CA THR A 671 62.83 31.60 -54.97
C THR A 671 62.62 33.11 -55.05
N THR A 672 63.37 33.86 -54.25
CA THR A 672 63.40 35.33 -54.23
C THR A 672 64.83 35.83 -54.35
N THR A 673 65.02 36.90 -55.10
CA THR A 673 66.32 37.46 -55.44
C THR A 673 66.84 38.34 -54.30
N GLY A 674 68.10 38.18 -53.92
CA GLY A 674 68.75 39.06 -52.95
C GLY A 674 68.75 40.53 -53.38
N GLY A 675 68.68 41.43 -52.40
CA GLY A 675 68.60 42.87 -52.64
C GLY A 675 69.87 43.42 -53.28
N GLY A 676 69.71 44.42 -54.15
CA GLY A 676 70.81 45.03 -54.89
C GLY A 676 71.72 45.87 -54.00
N GLY A 677 73.03 45.67 -54.09
CA GLY A 677 74.00 46.49 -53.36
C GLY A 677 74.00 47.97 -53.78
N GLY A 678 74.18 48.87 -52.82
CA GLY A 678 74.22 50.32 -53.05
C GLY A 678 75.48 50.78 -53.79
N GLY A 679 75.34 51.81 -54.62
CA GLY A 679 76.43 52.42 -55.38
C GLY A 679 77.43 53.17 -54.50
N SER A 680 78.72 53.14 -54.87
CA SER A 680 79.82 53.81 -54.14
C SER A 680 80.56 54.80 -55.04
N SER A 681 81.21 55.83 -54.44
CA SER A 681 82.03 56.80 -55.17
C SER A 681 83.42 57.01 -54.54
N SER A 682 84.45 57.13 -55.38
CA SER A 682 85.84 57.43 -54.98
C SER A 682 86.24 58.91 -55.18
N GLY A 683 85.29 59.78 -55.51
CA GLY A 683 85.59 61.05 -56.17
C GLY A 683 85.37 60.94 -57.68
N THR A 684 86.10 61.73 -58.47
CA THR A 684 85.84 61.91 -59.91
C THR A 684 86.26 60.76 -60.82
N ALA A 685 87.05 59.78 -60.34
CA ALA A 685 87.66 58.75 -61.18
C ALA A 685 87.00 57.34 -61.11
N SER A 686 86.08 57.08 -60.18
CA SER A 686 85.28 55.84 -60.18
C SER A 686 83.94 56.04 -59.49
N ILE A 687 82.87 55.91 -60.25
CA ILE A 687 81.48 55.95 -59.77
C ILE A 687 80.83 54.62 -60.11
N ARG A 688 80.23 53.95 -59.13
CA ARG A 688 79.44 52.72 -59.32
C ARG A 688 77.97 53.02 -59.10
N THR A 689 77.13 52.64 -60.06
CA THR A 689 75.66 52.67 -59.97
C THR A 689 75.15 51.76 -58.84
N GLY A 690 73.87 51.91 -58.48
CA GLY A 690 73.19 50.88 -57.71
C GLY A 690 73.14 49.57 -58.50
N LYS A 691 73.23 48.43 -57.79
CA LYS A 691 73.10 47.10 -58.42
C LYS A 691 71.65 46.66 -58.48
N ASN A 692 71.33 45.86 -59.49
CA ASN A 692 70.03 45.20 -59.61
C ASN A 692 69.91 44.08 -58.56
N GLY A 693 68.70 43.76 -58.14
CA GLY A 693 68.39 42.70 -57.18
C GLY A 693 66.88 42.58 -56.97
N GLY A 694 66.43 41.85 -55.94
CA GLY A 694 65.00 41.71 -55.62
C GLY A 694 64.31 43.07 -55.49
N SER A 695 64.88 43.96 -54.68
CA SER A 695 64.77 45.41 -54.87
C SER A 695 66.14 45.98 -55.28
N GLY A 696 66.15 47.06 -56.07
CA GLY A 696 67.36 47.68 -56.59
C GLY A 696 68.10 48.53 -55.55
N GLY A 697 69.43 48.53 -55.60
CA GLY A 697 70.28 49.40 -54.76
C GLY A 697 70.20 50.86 -55.18
N GLY A 698 70.32 51.78 -54.24
CA GLY A 698 70.37 53.22 -54.49
C GLY A 698 71.62 53.64 -55.26
N GLY A 699 71.45 54.61 -56.16
CA GLY A 699 72.53 55.24 -56.91
C GLY A 699 73.33 56.25 -56.08
N VAL A 700 74.34 56.84 -56.71
CA VAL A 700 75.23 57.85 -56.11
C VAL A 700 75.37 59.07 -57.05
N ARG A 701 76.09 60.11 -56.63
CA ARG A 701 76.39 61.39 -57.33
C ARG A 701 76.23 61.39 -58.87
N ALA A 702 75.77 62.53 -59.39
CA ALA A 702 75.66 62.84 -60.82
C ALA A 702 74.59 61.99 -61.52
N SER A 703 73.44 61.86 -60.86
CA SER A 703 72.26 61.17 -61.39
C SER A 703 72.51 59.72 -61.78
N THR A 704 73.53 59.03 -61.21
CA THR A 704 73.67 57.60 -61.49
C THR A 704 72.43 56.87 -61.01
N SER A 705 71.90 56.03 -61.88
CA SER A 705 70.69 55.28 -61.62
C SER A 705 70.86 54.40 -60.39
N GLY A 706 69.78 54.26 -59.63
CA GLY A 706 69.61 53.09 -58.80
C GLY A 706 69.50 51.85 -59.68
N GLY A 707 69.78 50.68 -59.10
CA GLY A 707 69.54 49.41 -59.76
C GLY A 707 68.04 49.15 -59.94
N THR A 708 67.72 48.22 -60.82
CA THR A 708 66.34 47.76 -60.99
C THR A 708 65.95 46.72 -59.94
N GLY A 709 64.68 46.74 -59.53
CA GLY A 709 64.04 45.67 -58.77
C GLY A 709 63.51 44.56 -59.70
N VAL A 710 63.34 43.36 -59.17
CA VAL A 710 62.67 42.26 -59.88
C VAL A 710 61.15 42.44 -59.72
N SER A 711 60.43 42.49 -60.84
CA SER A 711 58.97 42.65 -60.84
C SER A 711 58.28 41.59 -59.97
N GLY A 712 57.33 42.01 -59.13
CA GLY A 712 56.66 41.17 -58.15
C GLY A 712 57.48 40.90 -56.87
N GLU A 713 58.79 41.08 -56.86
CA GLU A 713 59.66 40.88 -55.69
C GLU A 713 60.02 42.19 -54.97
N GLY A 714 60.19 43.29 -55.71
CA GLY A 714 60.59 44.56 -55.16
C GLY A 714 60.70 45.67 -56.21
N ASN A 715 61.14 46.85 -55.77
CA ASN A 715 61.14 48.07 -56.60
C ASN A 715 62.56 48.58 -56.88
N ASN A 716 62.65 49.53 -57.81
CA ASN A 716 63.92 50.17 -58.20
C ASN A 716 64.52 51.00 -57.04
N GLY A 717 65.85 51.16 -57.05
CA GLY A 717 66.54 52.12 -56.20
C GLY A 717 66.41 53.55 -56.74
N GLY A 718 66.46 54.53 -55.84
CA GLY A 718 66.50 55.95 -56.18
C GLY A 718 67.84 56.35 -56.79
N ALA A 719 67.84 57.34 -57.66
CA ALA A 719 69.06 57.92 -58.22
C ALA A 719 69.81 58.74 -57.16
N GLY A 720 71.14 58.88 -57.33
CA GLY A 720 71.89 59.87 -56.55
C GLY A 720 71.68 61.30 -57.06
N ALA A 721 72.12 62.30 -56.28
CA ALA A 721 71.79 63.69 -56.55
C ALA A 721 72.35 64.22 -57.88
N THR A 722 71.58 65.12 -58.52
CA THR A 722 71.99 65.92 -59.69
C THR A 722 73.16 66.87 -59.34
N SER A 723 73.85 67.39 -60.37
CA SER A 723 75.16 68.05 -60.22
C SER A 723 75.18 69.29 -59.32
N GLY A 724 76.15 69.32 -58.39
CA GLY A 724 76.43 70.50 -57.55
C GLY A 724 77.19 70.18 -56.25
N SER A 725 78.46 69.77 -56.36
CA SER A 725 79.43 69.53 -55.25
C SER A 725 79.01 68.63 -54.06
N ASN A 726 77.79 68.13 -54.04
CA ASN A 726 77.18 67.38 -52.95
C ASN A 726 77.04 65.92 -53.38
N TYR A 727 77.95 65.08 -52.89
CA TYR A 727 77.97 63.65 -53.11
C TYR A 727 76.93 63.04 -52.14
N ILE A 728 75.74 62.73 -52.66
CA ILE A 728 74.60 62.25 -51.87
C ILE A 728 74.02 61.01 -52.55
N GLY A 729 73.81 59.94 -51.78
CA GLY A 729 73.28 58.66 -52.25
C GLY A 729 71.75 58.61 -52.26
N GLY A 730 71.18 57.94 -53.25
CA GLY A 730 69.75 57.60 -53.30
C GLY A 730 69.41 56.47 -52.32
N GLY A 731 68.11 56.33 -52.01
CA GLY A 731 67.60 55.23 -51.21
C GLY A 731 67.53 53.93 -52.02
N GLY A 732 67.73 52.78 -51.37
CA GLY A 732 67.43 51.49 -51.97
C GLY A 732 65.92 51.27 -52.11
N GLY A 733 65.50 50.50 -53.11
CA GLY A 733 64.10 50.11 -53.26
C GLY A 733 63.63 49.19 -52.12
N GLY A 734 62.33 49.25 -51.81
CA GLY A 734 61.66 48.32 -50.92
C GLY A 734 60.63 47.46 -51.65
N LYS A 735 59.95 46.58 -50.93
CA LYS A 735 58.90 45.71 -51.50
C LYS A 735 57.67 46.48 -52.04
N THR A 736 57.26 47.57 -51.41
CA THR A 736 56.03 48.31 -51.80
C THR A 736 56.28 49.66 -52.45
N SER A 737 57.46 50.27 -52.29
CA SER A 737 57.81 51.52 -52.97
C SER A 737 59.22 51.54 -53.53
N ILE A 738 59.39 52.33 -54.61
CA ILE A 738 60.68 52.75 -55.15
C ILE A 738 61.47 53.51 -54.07
N GLY A 739 62.80 53.36 -54.06
CA GLY A 739 63.68 54.14 -53.19
C GLY A 739 63.71 55.61 -53.63
N VAL A 740 63.64 56.55 -52.70
CA VAL A 740 63.58 57.98 -53.05
C VAL A 740 64.93 58.42 -53.63
N SER A 741 64.90 59.16 -54.74
CA SER A 741 66.11 59.76 -55.31
C SER A 741 66.64 60.87 -54.41
N ALA A 742 67.97 60.99 -54.30
CA ALA A 742 68.59 62.01 -53.46
C ALA A 742 68.40 63.43 -54.02
N THR A 743 68.28 64.40 -53.13
CA THR A 743 68.22 65.83 -53.48
C THR A 743 69.58 66.50 -53.22
N ALA A 744 69.69 67.80 -53.51
CA ALA A 744 70.90 68.57 -53.22
C ALA A 744 71.23 68.69 -51.72
N THR A 745 70.27 68.39 -50.83
CA THR A 745 70.38 68.54 -49.37
C THR A 745 70.02 67.29 -48.56
N ALA A 746 69.28 66.32 -49.13
CA ALA A 746 68.83 65.13 -48.42
C ALA A 746 69.24 63.83 -49.12
N GLY A 747 69.72 62.87 -48.34
CA GLY A 747 69.87 61.47 -48.76
C GLY A 747 68.50 60.87 -49.08
N GLY A 748 68.45 60.01 -50.10
CA GLY A 748 67.20 59.38 -50.49
C GLY A 748 66.70 58.39 -49.43
N ASN A 749 65.46 58.50 -48.98
CA ASN A 749 64.84 57.53 -48.08
C ASN A 749 64.70 56.17 -48.77
N GLY A 750 64.94 55.10 -48.03
CA GLY A 750 64.71 53.73 -48.49
C GLY A 750 63.22 53.45 -48.73
N GLY A 751 62.92 52.66 -49.75
CA GLY A 751 61.54 52.30 -50.08
C GLY A 751 60.88 51.42 -49.02
N ALA A 752 59.56 51.51 -48.88
CA ALA A 752 58.81 50.78 -47.86
C ALA A 752 58.76 49.27 -48.13
N GLY A 753 58.73 48.50 -47.06
CA GLY A 753 58.52 47.06 -47.05
C GLY A 753 57.08 46.62 -47.28
N GLY A 754 56.84 45.31 -47.27
CA GLY A 754 55.54 44.68 -47.45
C GLY A 754 55.12 43.84 -46.24
N VAL A 755 53.82 43.71 -46.02
CA VAL A 755 53.25 42.91 -44.92
C VAL A 755 53.18 41.44 -45.32
N CYS A 756 53.68 40.57 -44.44
CA CYS A 756 53.46 39.13 -44.50
C CYS A 756 52.05 38.80 -44.01
N VAL A 757 51.17 38.33 -44.90
CA VAL A 757 49.78 38.00 -44.56
C VAL A 757 49.63 36.84 -43.55
N ILE A 758 50.69 36.06 -43.35
CA ILE A 758 50.68 34.90 -42.43
C ILE A 758 50.84 35.35 -40.97
N ASN A 759 51.77 36.26 -40.68
CA ASN A 759 52.13 36.65 -39.31
C ASN A 759 51.99 38.16 -39.02
N GLY A 760 51.48 38.95 -39.98
CA GLY A 760 51.26 40.38 -39.85
C GLY A 760 52.52 41.26 -39.85
N ALA A 761 53.72 40.68 -39.85
CA ALA A 761 54.97 41.43 -39.77
C ALA A 761 55.33 42.10 -41.11
N THR A 762 55.99 43.26 -41.06
CA THR A 762 56.47 43.97 -42.26
C THR A 762 57.95 43.65 -42.51
N TYR A 763 58.28 43.31 -43.76
CA TYR A 763 59.62 42.91 -44.20
C TYR A 763 60.05 43.65 -45.48
N ALA A 764 61.32 43.53 -45.86
CA ALA A 764 61.89 44.07 -47.10
C ALA A 764 61.83 45.60 -47.25
N GLY A 765 62.25 46.34 -46.20
CA GLY A 765 62.49 47.78 -46.27
C GLY A 765 63.85 48.14 -46.89
N GLY A 766 63.90 49.11 -47.80
CA GLY A 766 65.13 49.56 -48.45
C GLY A 766 66.04 50.38 -47.51
N GLY A 767 67.35 50.41 -47.77
CA GLY A 767 68.30 51.23 -47.02
C GLY A 767 68.24 52.71 -47.42
N GLY A 768 68.43 53.62 -46.48
CA GLY A 768 68.53 55.06 -46.73
C GLY A 768 69.89 55.47 -47.31
N GLY A 769 69.91 56.51 -48.14
CA GLY A 769 71.12 57.01 -48.80
C GLY A 769 72.00 57.89 -47.91
N GLY A 770 73.32 57.74 -48.05
CA GLY A 770 74.33 58.47 -47.26
C GLY A 770 74.60 59.90 -47.74
N ILE A 771 75.13 60.74 -46.85
CA ILE A 771 75.36 62.17 -47.09
C ILE A 771 76.64 62.69 -46.41
N ARG A 772 77.15 63.83 -46.88
CA ARG A 772 78.13 64.67 -46.17
C ARG A 772 77.40 65.64 -45.23
N SER A 773 77.79 65.65 -43.95
CA SER A 773 77.25 66.55 -42.92
C SER A 773 77.45 68.03 -43.27
N GLY A 774 76.48 68.86 -42.87
CA GLY A 774 76.46 70.31 -43.04
C GLY A 774 75.09 70.86 -42.62
N SER A 775 74.98 72.18 -42.46
CA SER A 775 73.70 72.80 -42.08
C SER A 775 72.60 72.47 -43.10
N GLY A 776 71.41 72.09 -42.60
CA GLY A 776 70.25 71.71 -43.40
C GLY A 776 70.38 70.38 -44.17
N ARG A 777 71.37 69.53 -43.87
CA ARG A 777 71.57 68.24 -44.55
C ARG A 777 71.13 67.05 -43.71
N ILE A 778 70.33 66.17 -44.28
CA ILE A 778 69.71 65.02 -43.60
C ILE A 778 70.05 63.74 -44.37
N ALA A 779 70.43 62.67 -43.68
CA ALA A 779 70.65 61.37 -44.30
C ALA A 779 69.30 60.67 -44.57
N GLY A 780 69.24 59.82 -45.59
CA GLY A 780 68.01 59.10 -45.90
C GLY A 780 67.61 58.16 -44.77
N SER A 781 66.33 58.13 -44.40
CA SER A 781 65.81 57.13 -43.47
C SER A 781 65.82 55.74 -44.11
N GLY A 782 65.93 54.70 -43.29
CA GLY A 782 65.59 53.34 -43.73
C GLY A 782 64.10 53.21 -43.99
N GLY A 783 63.71 52.32 -44.90
CA GLY A 783 62.32 51.95 -45.12
C GLY A 783 61.79 51.04 -44.02
N VAL A 784 60.48 51.16 -43.71
CA VAL A 784 59.77 50.23 -42.81
C VAL A 784 59.93 48.79 -43.31
N GLY A 785 60.06 47.82 -42.40
CA GLY A 785 60.51 46.46 -42.74
C GLY A 785 62.02 46.23 -42.62
N GLY A 786 62.69 47.02 -41.77
CA GLY A 786 64.07 46.78 -41.34
C GLY A 786 65.17 47.41 -42.20
N GLY A 787 64.86 48.41 -43.02
CA GLY A 787 65.88 49.16 -43.75
C GLY A 787 66.80 49.94 -42.81
N GLY A 788 68.11 49.93 -43.07
CA GLY A 788 69.09 50.71 -42.32
C GLY A 788 69.13 52.18 -42.79
N ALA A 789 69.26 53.12 -41.85
CA ALA A 789 69.38 54.55 -42.17
C ALA A 789 70.77 54.89 -42.78
N GLY A 790 70.80 55.87 -43.68
CA GLY A 790 72.03 56.41 -44.25
C GLY A 790 72.87 57.16 -43.22
N GLY A 791 74.18 57.22 -43.42
CA GLY A 791 75.10 57.94 -42.56
C GLY A 791 75.33 59.39 -42.98
N ALA A 792 75.41 60.32 -42.02
CA ALA A 792 75.83 61.71 -42.24
C ALA A 792 77.29 61.91 -41.80
N SER A 793 78.23 61.78 -42.75
CA SER A 793 79.68 61.61 -42.50
C SER A 793 80.03 60.50 -41.49
N ALA A 794 79.12 59.55 -41.31
CA ALA A 794 79.22 58.40 -40.42
C ALA A 794 78.91 57.13 -41.21
N ALA A 795 79.15 55.95 -40.61
CA ALA A 795 78.76 54.70 -41.23
C ALA A 795 77.23 54.60 -41.37
N GLY A 796 76.75 53.96 -42.44
CA GLY A 796 75.33 53.62 -42.58
C GLY A 796 74.92 52.53 -41.58
N THR A 797 73.68 52.59 -41.08
CA THR A 797 73.15 51.54 -40.19
C THR A 797 72.95 50.25 -40.99
N ALA A 798 73.22 49.09 -40.38
CA ALA A 798 72.88 47.81 -41.00
C ALA A 798 71.35 47.64 -41.12
N GLY A 799 70.91 46.89 -42.13
CA GLY A 799 69.53 46.40 -42.19
C GLY A 799 69.28 45.39 -41.07
N THR A 800 68.06 45.34 -40.57
CA THR A 800 67.65 44.44 -39.49
C THR A 800 67.76 42.98 -39.95
N ALA A 801 68.40 42.12 -39.15
CA ALA A 801 68.47 40.70 -39.44
C ALA A 801 67.05 40.08 -39.48
N ASN A 802 66.87 39.08 -40.34
CA ASN A 802 65.63 38.34 -40.54
C ASN A 802 64.46 39.18 -41.06
N THR A 803 64.76 40.28 -41.77
CA THR A 803 63.74 41.09 -42.46
C THR A 803 64.03 41.32 -43.94
N GLY A 804 65.19 40.91 -44.46
CA GLY A 804 65.66 41.29 -45.80
C GLY A 804 65.93 42.79 -45.96
N GLY A 805 66.07 43.54 -44.86
CA GLY A 805 66.26 44.99 -44.89
C GLY A 805 67.56 45.41 -45.59
N GLY A 806 67.51 46.44 -46.44
CA GLY A 806 68.70 46.98 -47.11
C GLY A 806 69.60 47.78 -46.16
N GLY A 807 70.92 47.66 -46.29
CA GLY A 807 71.87 48.40 -45.47
C GLY A 807 71.97 49.88 -45.87
N GLY A 808 72.06 50.78 -44.90
CA GLY A 808 72.16 52.22 -45.16
C GLY A 808 73.44 52.61 -45.91
N GLY A 809 73.37 53.62 -46.78
CA GLY A 809 74.53 54.16 -47.48
C GLY A 809 75.46 54.91 -46.52
N GLY A 810 76.77 54.71 -46.67
CA GLY A 810 77.77 55.41 -45.87
C GLY A 810 77.81 56.91 -46.18
N GLY A 811 78.07 57.73 -45.16
CA GLY A 811 78.35 59.15 -45.33
C GLY A 811 79.72 59.42 -45.95
N ARG A 812 80.14 60.70 -45.98
CA ARG A 812 81.46 61.08 -46.51
C ARG A 812 82.59 60.28 -45.85
N ASN A 813 83.35 59.58 -46.70
CA ASN A 813 84.49 58.74 -46.34
C ASN A 813 84.15 57.62 -45.32
N ALA A 814 82.89 57.18 -45.28
CA ALA A 814 82.42 56.17 -44.34
C ALA A 814 81.80 54.96 -45.06
N ALA A 815 81.87 53.80 -44.40
CA ALA A 815 81.33 52.54 -44.89
C ALA A 815 79.79 52.52 -44.87
N GLY A 816 79.19 51.72 -45.74
CA GLY A 816 77.76 51.43 -45.66
C GLY A 816 77.39 50.53 -44.47
N GLY A 817 76.10 50.28 -44.29
CA GLY A 817 75.59 49.20 -43.45
C GLY A 817 75.57 47.86 -44.21
N ASN A 818 75.67 46.74 -43.50
CA ASN A 818 75.37 45.43 -44.09
C ASN A 818 73.86 45.34 -44.37
N GLY A 819 73.44 44.54 -45.34
CA GLY A 819 72.04 44.13 -45.45
C GLY A 819 71.66 43.19 -44.29
N GLY A 820 70.37 43.10 -44.01
CA GLY A 820 69.80 42.08 -43.13
C GLY A 820 69.66 40.73 -43.82
N SER A 821 69.75 39.63 -43.08
CA SER A 821 69.36 38.30 -43.56
C SER A 821 67.87 38.26 -43.96
N GLY A 822 67.54 37.37 -44.90
CA GLY A 822 66.18 37.06 -45.28
C GLY A 822 65.41 36.28 -44.20
N ILE A 823 64.19 35.89 -44.53
CA ILE A 823 63.32 35.09 -43.67
C ILE A 823 62.35 34.27 -44.54
N VAL A 824 61.98 33.08 -44.08
CA VAL A 824 60.89 32.29 -44.68
C VAL A 824 59.85 32.01 -43.60
N VAL A 825 58.60 32.36 -43.88
CA VAL A 825 57.44 32.04 -43.04
C VAL A 825 56.51 31.17 -43.86
N ILE A 826 56.05 30.07 -43.30
CA ILE A 826 55.04 29.18 -43.90
C ILE A 826 53.87 29.00 -42.95
N LYS A 827 52.68 28.79 -43.52
CA LYS A 827 51.48 28.38 -42.79
C LYS A 827 50.90 27.14 -43.46
N TYR A 828 50.55 26.14 -42.66
CA TYR A 828 50.02 24.88 -43.14
C TYR A 828 48.93 24.31 -42.23
N TYR A 829 48.08 23.49 -42.83
CA TYR A 829 46.88 22.87 -42.26
C TYR A 829 46.94 21.36 -42.51
#